data_AF-A0A9W6FJC5-F1
#
_entry.id   AF-A0A9W6FJC5-F1
#
_cell.length_a   1.000
_cell.length_b   1.000
_cell.length_c   1.000
_cell.angle_alpha   90.00
_cell.angle_beta   90.00
_cell.angle_gamma   90.00
#
_symmetry.space_group_name_H-M   'P 1'
#
loop_
_entity.id
_entity.type
_entity.pdbx_description
1 polymer ?
#
loop_
_entity_poly.entity_id
_entity_poly.type
_entity_poly.pdbx_seq_one_letter_code
_entity_poly.pdbx_strand_id
1 'polypeptide(L)'
;MADSETPKTGGEPPSDIRPVSITEELSRSYLDYAMSVIVARALPDVRDGLKPVHRRILFSMHENGYEWNKQYRKSARVVGDVIGKYHPHGDQSVYDALVRMAQTFAMRVPLVDGQGNFGSVDGDAPAAMRYTEVRLEKVTNTLLDDLDKETVDFQDNYDNSEHEPTVLPAKFPNLLVNGAGGIAVGMATNIPPHNLGEIIDVTVALLDDPLLEPEALLDLLPGPDFPTGALILGRTGIRQAYLTGRGSILMRAKVAIEHIRKDREALIVTEIPYQVNKATMIEKIAELVRDKRVEGISEIRDESDRDGMRVVIEIKRDAQADVVLNNLYRLTLLQTSFGVNMVALSGGKPGILTLHDVLTAFIAFREEVISRRTKFLLRKARDRAHVLVGLAIAVANIDEVIRLIRTAPDPATARESLMGRDWPAKDMAPLIALIADPRHKLKEDGTYRLSEVQARAILDLRLQRLTALGRDEIAEELDKLAAEIADYLEILASRPRMRAIIRDELLAIKAEFGTPRRTEIVEGFGDLEDEDLIQREEMVVTVSHAGYIKRVPLSTYRAQRRGGKGRSAMQTRDEDFVTRLFVASTHAPVLFFSSKGQVYKMKVWRLPLAAPQARGKALINILPLEQDERITSVVLLPEDEGENQRLQIMFATTGGTVRRNALTDFQQVNRNGKIAMKLAEGEAIADVGLCTEDDDVLLTTAAGACIRFPVTEVRLFKGRDSVGVRGIRLEESDSVISMAIIRHVDADAEQRLAYIKMRRALRGEAGESAEVEQEEGANGSGQLSQERYAEMGAKEQFILTVSENGYGKRTSSYEYRVTGRGGKGIVAMAVNERNGRLVASFPVEDADQIMLVTDGGQLIRCPVDGIRIVGRASQGVIVFDTAEGERVVSVEHISEDTGAEGEAGEGGVDAAGDDTPEA
;
A
#
# COMPACT_ATOMS: atom_id res chain seq x y z
N MET A 1 -2.15 -46.15 28.87
CA MET A 1 -1.76 -46.85 30.10
C MET A 1 -2.99 -46.97 30.99
N ALA A 2 -3.28 -48.20 31.44
CA ALA A 2 -4.13 -48.62 32.59
C ALA A 2 -5.59 -48.10 32.65
N ASP A 3 -6.62 -48.90 32.91
CA ASP A 3 -6.69 -50.30 33.33
C ASP A 3 -8.11 -50.83 33.04
N SER A 4 -8.19 -52.15 32.88
CA SER A 4 -9.38 -52.95 32.61
C SER A 4 -10.18 -53.28 33.88
N GLU A 5 -11.52 -53.19 33.84
CA GLU A 5 -12.39 -54.04 34.69
C GLU A 5 -13.68 -54.49 33.96
N THR A 6 -13.69 -55.80 33.67
CA THR A 6 -14.77 -56.82 33.69
C THR A 6 -16.26 -56.42 33.60
N PRO A 7 -17.07 -57.08 32.73
CA PRO A 7 -18.53 -56.92 32.72
C PRO A 7 -19.20 -57.83 33.78
N LYS A 8 -20.02 -57.24 34.66
CA LYS A 8 -20.98 -58.01 35.48
C LYS A 8 -22.34 -58.03 34.77
N THR A 9 -22.70 -59.22 34.30
CA THR A 9 -24.06 -59.58 33.89
C THR A 9 -24.97 -59.69 35.12
N GLY A 10 -26.05 -58.91 35.15
CA GLY A 10 -27.13 -58.99 36.14
C GLY A 10 -28.37 -58.28 35.59
N GLY A 11 -29.42 -59.05 35.32
CA GLY A 11 -30.54 -58.68 34.45
C GLY A 11 -31.35 -57.43 34.83
N GLU A 12 -31.61 -56.63 33.81
CA GLU A 12 -32.85 -55.88 33.63
C GLU A 12 -33.50 -56.38 32.32
N PRO A 13 -34.85 -56.43 32.22
CA PRO A 13 -35.51 -56.81 30.97
C PRO A 13 -35.06 -55.84 29.85
N PRO A 14 -35.04 -56.25 28.57
CA PRO A 14 -34.64 -55.37 27.49
C PRO A 14 -35.61 -54.19 27.43
N SER A 15 -35.20 -53.08 28.01
CA SER A 15 -35.75 -51.78 27.70
C SER A 15 -35.36 -51.49 26.25
N ASP A 16 -36.35 -51.38 25.36
CA ASP A 16 -36.14 -50.87 23.99
C ASP A 16 -35.55 -49.45 23.97
N ILE A 17 -35.45 -48.79 25.14
CA ILE A 17 -34.80 -47.51 25.34
C ILE A 17 -33.35 -47.77 25.76
N ARG A 18 -32.42 -47.53 24.83
CA ARG A 18 -30.98 -47.48 25.11
C ARG A 18 -30.56 -46.05 25.41
N PRO A 19 -29.95 -45.75 26.58
CA PRO A 19 -29.43 -44.42 26.86
C PRO A 19 -28.27 -44.10 25.91
N VAL A 20 -28.34 -42.97 25.22
CA VAL A 20 -27.28 -42.48 24.33
C VAL A 20 -26.22 -41.76 25.17
N SER A 21 -24.94 -42.02 24.90
CA SER A 21 -23.86 -41.30 25.57
C SER A 21 -23.89 -39.82 25.22
N ILE A 22 -23.77 -38.95 26.23
CA ILE A 22 -23.71 -37.49 26.02
C ILE A 22 -22.53 -37.08 25.12
N THR A 23 -21.40 -37.78 25.18
CA THR A 23 -20.23 -37.48 24.35
C THR A 23 -20.47 -37.83 22.88
N GLU A 24 -21.16 -38.95 22.64
CA GLU A 24 -21.52 -39.41 21.29
C GLU A 24 -22.60 -38.50 20.69
N GLU A 25 -23.62 -38.17 21.47
CA GLU A 25 -24.70 -37.27 21.04
C GLU A 25 -24.17 -35.86 20.74
N LEU A 26 -23.31 -35.31 21.61
CA LEU A 26 -22.72 -33.98 21.39
C LEU A 26 -21.85 -33.95 20.13
N SER A 27 -21.01 -34.98 19.92
CA SER A 27 -20.17 -35.07 18.71
C SER A 27 -21.02 -35.20 17.45
N ARG A 28 -22.06 -36.05 17.46
CA ARG A 28 -22.94 -36.28 16.33
C ARG A 28 -23.77 -35.04 16.00
N SER A 29 -24.47 -34.48 16.98
CA SER A 29 -25.29 -33.27 16.81
C SER A 29 -24.45 -32.08 16.32
N TYR A 30 -23.23 -31.91 16.83
CA TYR A 30 -22.32 -30.87 16.35
C TYR A 30 -21.87 -31.09 14.91
N LEU A 31 -21.51 -32.33 14.54
CA LEU A 31 -21.11 -32.67 13.16
C LEU A 31 -22.24 -32.51 12.16
N ASP A 32 -23.46 -32.95 12.50
CA ASP A 32 -24.64 -32.81 11.66
C ASP A 32 -24.97 -31.33 11.40
N TYR A 33 -24.93 -30.51 12.45
CA TYR A 33 -25.10 -29.06 12.32
C TYR A 33 -23.98 -28.42 11.47
N ALA A 34 -22.72 -28.77 11.74
CA ALA A 34 -21.57 -28.23 11.02
C ALA A 34 -21.64 -28.57 9.53
N MET A 35 -21.93 -29.82 9.18
CA MET A 35 -22.09 -30.26 7.79
C MET A 35 -23.23 -29.53 7.08
N SER A 36 -24.39 -29.41 7.74
CA SER A 36 -25.53 -28.67 7.19
C SER A 36 -25.18 -27.20 6.90
N VAL A 37 -24.46 -26.52 7.81
CA VAL A 37 -24.03 -25.13 7.61
C VAL A 37 -23.01 -25.01 6.48
N ILE A 38 -22.07 -25.95 6.36
CA ILE A 38 -21.03 -25.94 5.33
C ILE A 38 -21.64 -26.14 3.94
N VAL A 39 -22.46 -27.18 3.76
CA VAL A 39 -22.93 -27.62 2.44
C VAL A 39 -24.18 -26.87 1.99
N ALA A 40 -25.11 -26.56 2.91
CA ALA A 40 -26.44 -26.05 2.56
C ALA A 40 -26.69 -24.59 2.96
N ARG A 41 -25.66 -23.85 3.41
CA ARG A 41 -25.84 -22.45 3.84
C ARG A 41 -24.70 -21.51 3.45
N ALA A 42 -23.49 -21.77 3.91
CA ALA A 42 -22.45 -20.74 3.97
C ALA A 42 -21.61 -20.61 2.69
N LEU A 43 -21.29 -21.73 2.03
CA LEU A 43 -20.38 -21.77 0.89
C LEU A 43 -21.16 -21.80 -0.45
N PRO A 44 -20.63 -21.14 -1.49
CA PRO A 44 -21.16 -21.26 -2.85
C PRO A 44 -20.75 -22.58 -3.51
N ASP A 45 -21.49 -23.02 -4.51
CA ASP A 45 -21.09 -24.11 -5.42
C ASP A 45 -20.18 -23.56 -6.53
N VAL A 46 -19.14 -24.29 -6.91
CA VAL A 46 -18.19 -23.86 -7.96
C VAL A 46 -18.85 -23.73 -9.34
N ARG A 47 -19.93 -24.48 -9.59
CA ARG A 47 -20.57 -24.58 -10.90
C ARG A 47 -21.38 -23.34 -11.27
N ASP A 48 -22.14 -22.78 -10.32
CA ASP A 48 -22.99 -21.60 -10.54
C ASP A 48 -22.58 -20.38 -9.69
N GLY A 49 -21.70 -20.55 -8.72
CA GLY A 49 -21.25 -19.48 -7.81
C GLY A 49 -22.30 -19.01 -6.81
N LEU A 50 -23.41 -19.74 -6.65
CA LEU A 50 -24.53 -19.32 -5.83
C LEU A 50 -24.59 -20.12 -4.52
N LYS A 51 -25.05 -19.43 -3.47
CA LYS A 51 -25.50 -20.06 -2.23
C LYS A 51 -26.94 -20.54 -2.40
N PRO A 52 -27.40 -21.50 -1.57
CA PRO A 52 -28.78 -22.00 -1.67
C PRO A 52 -29.85 -20.90 -1.60
N VAL A 53 -29.68 -19.88 -0.74
CA VAL A 53 -30.65 -18.77 -0.66
C VAL A 53 -30.75 -17.97 -1.96
N HIS A 54 -29.62 -17.68 -2.62
CA HIS A 54 -29.61 -16.96 -3.91
C HIS A 54 -30.29 -17.81 -4.99
N ARG A 55 -29.95 -19.11 -5.07
CA ARG A 55 -30.53 -20.04 -6.04
C ARG A 55 -32.04 -20.14 -5.91
N ARG A 56 -32.55 -20.26 -4.68
CA ARG A 56 -33.99 -20.33 -4.38
C ARG A 56 -34.73 -19.05 -4.74
N ILE A 57 -34.13 -17.88 -4.50
CA ILE A 57 -34.71 -16.59 -4.91
C ILE A 57 -34.83 -16.52 -6.43
N LEU A 58 -33.75 -16.79 -7.16
CA LEU A 58 -33.75 -16.71 -8.62
C LEU A 58 -34.71 -17.75 -9.24
N PHE A 59 -34.72 -18.97 -8.71
CA PHE A 59 -35.62 -20.03 -9.16
C PHE A 59 -37.09 -19.69 -8.91
N SER A 60 -37.45 -19.21 -7.71
CA SER A 60 -38.82 -18.78 -7.41
C SER A 60 -39.27 -17.62 -8.31
N MET A 61 -38.39 -16.65 -8.57
CA MET A 61 -38.70 -15.54 -9.50
C MET A 61 -38.89 -16.03 -10.94
N HIS A 62 -38.12 -17.02 -11.38
CA HIS A 62 -38.26 -17.67 -12.69
C HIS A 62 -39.57 -18.45 -12.81
N GLU A 63 -39.90 -19.28 -11.81
CA GLU A 63 -41.14 -20.06 -11.76
C GLU A 63 -42.39 -19.17 -11.84
N ASN A 64 -42.36 -18.04 -11.13
CA ASN A 64 -43.43 -17.03 -11.17
C ASN A 64 -43.39 -16.11 -12.41
N GLY A 65 -42.38 -16.28 -13.27
CA GLY A 65 -42.22 -15.56 -14.54
C GLY A 65 -41.95 -14.07 -14.37
N TYR A 66 -41.16 -13.65 -13.37
CA TYR A 66 -40.76 -12.26 -13.10
C TYR A 66 -39.57 -11.81 -13.96
N GLU A 67 -39.72 -11.98 -15.27
CA GLU A 67 -38.74 -11.64 -16.31
C GLU A 67 -38.39 -10.14 -16.36
N TRP A 68 -37.19 -9.82 -16.86
CA TRP A 68 -36.68 -8.45 -17.03
C TRP A 68 -37.57 -7.56 -17.91
N ASN A 69 -38.30 -8.13 -18.87
CA ASN A 69 -39.17 -7.40 -19.79
C ASN A 69 -40.61 -7.24 -19.28
N LYS A 70 -40.88 -7.64 -18.04
CA LYS A 70 -42.20 -7.52 -17.40
C LYS A 70 -42.18 -6.42 -16.33
N GLN A 71 -43.38 -6.10 -15.84
CA GLN A 71 -43.57 -5.15 -14.75
C GLN A 71 -42.92 -5.64 -13.44
N TYR A 72 -42.42 -4.70 -12.63
CA TYR A 72 -41.90 -4.97 -11.31
C TYR A 72 -42.95 -5.61 -10.38
N ARG A 73 -42.47 -6.35 -9.39
CA ARG A 73 -43.30 -7.05 -8.40
C ARG A 73 -42.84 -6.71 -6.98
N LYS A 74 -43.79 -6.62 -6.05
CA LYS A 74 -43.49 -6.36 -4.64
C LYS A 74 -42.50 -7.41 -4.09
N SER A 75 -41.42 -6.94 -3.47
CA SER A 75 -40.40 -7.82 -2.88
C SER A 75 -41.00 -8.76 -1.83
N ALA A 76 -41.98 -8.28 -1.05
CA ALA A 76 -42.71 -9.09 -0.07
C ALA A 76 -43.35 -10.36 -0.66
N ARG A 77 -43.80 -10.33 -1.93
CA ARG A 77 -44.37 -11.50 -2.60
C ARG A 77 -43.29 -12.52 -2.92
N VAL A 78 -42.18 -12.07 -3.50
CA VAL A 78 -41.02 -12.94 -3.80
C VAL A 78 -40.50 -13.60 -2.52
N VAL A 79 -40.30 -12.81 -1.46
CA VAL A 79 -39.82 -13.30 -0.16
C VAL A 79 -40.80 -14.32 0.43
N GLY A 80 -42.11 -14.02 0.40
CA GLY A 80 -43.15 -14.94 0.87
C GLY A 80 -43.16 -16.27 0.11
N ASP A 81 -43.07 -16.24 -1.22
CA ASP A 81 -43.06 -17.44 -2.07
C ASP A 81 -41.80 -18.29 -1.81
N VAL A 82 -40.63 -17.66 -1.65
CA VAL A 82 -39.37 -18.36 -1.34
C VAL A 82 -39.44 -19.04 0.02
N ILE A 83 -39.97 -18.37 1.05
CA ILE A 83 -40.10 -18.95 2.40
C ILE A 83 -41.11 -20.09 2.40
N GLY A 84 -42.26 -19.87 1.74
CA GLY A 84 -43.36 -20.83 1.73
C GLY A 84 -43.03 -22.13 1.00
N LYS A 85 -42.18 -22.09 -0.04
CA LYS A 85 -41.85 -23.27 -0.85
C LYS A 85 -40.48 -23.87 -0.59
N TYR A 86 -39.44 -23.05 -0.43
CA TYR A 86 -38.04 -23.50 -0.60
C TYR A 86 -37.13 -23.21 0.59
N HIS A 87 -37.35 -22.10 1.32
CA HIS A 87 -36.40 -21.63 2.33
C HIS A 87 -37.09 -21.43 3.71
N PRO A 88 -37.18 -22.47 4.54
CA PRO A 88 -37.89 -22.45 5.82
C PRO A 88 -37.09 -21.73 6.93
N HIS A 89 -36.58 -20.54 6.63
CA HIS A 89 -35.81 -19.69 7.53
C HIS A 89 -36.39 -18.27 7.50
N GLY A 90 -35.89 -17.40 8.39
CA GLY A 90 -36.41 -16.04 8.56
C GLY A 90 -36.46 -15.24 7.26
N ASP A 91 -37.52 -14.46 7.11
CA ASP A 91 -37.78 -13.56 5.99
C ASP A 91 -36.68 -12.54 5.77
N GLN A 92 -36.11 -12.00 6.85
CA GLN A 92 -35.05 -11.02 6.80
C GLN A 92 -33.82 -11.54 6.02
N SER A 93 -33.41 -12.79 6.22
CA SER A 93 -32.24 -13.36 5.52
C SER A 93 -32.46 -13.48 4.01
N VAL A 94 -33.69 -13.81 3.60
CA VAL A 94 -34.07 -13.87 2.18
C VAL A 94 -34.12 -12.46 1.59
N TYR A 95 -34.69 -11.50 2.32
CA TYR A 95 -34.79 -10.12 1.87
C TYR A 95 -33.41 -9.45 1.76
N ASP A 96 -32.52 -9.63 2.72
CA ASP A 96 -31.16 -9.08 2.69
C ASP A 96 -30.35 -9.65 1.51
N ALA A 97 -30.50 -10.95 1.24
CA ALA A 97 -29.88 -11.60 0.09
C ALA A 97 -30.43 -11.04 -1.23
N LEU A 98 -31.74 -10.84 -1.33
CA LEU A 98 -32.40 -10.22 -2.49
C LEU A 98 -31.96 -8.77 -2.69
N VAL A 99 -31.88 -7.99 -1.61
CA VAL A 99 -31.41 -6.59 -1.66
C VAL A 99 -29.97 -6.52 -2.16
N ARG A 100 -29.09 -7.37 -1.63
CA ARG A 100 -27.70 -7.47 -2.10
C ARG A 100 -27.63 -7.80 -3.58
N MET A 101 -28.60 -8.55 -4.11
CA MET A 101 -28.70 -8.87 -5.54
C MET A 101 -29.09 -7.73 -6.47
N ALA A 102 -29.65 -6.65 -5.91
CA ALA A 102 -30.00 -5.44 -6.63
C ALA A 102 -29.01 -4.27 -6.42
N GLN A 103 -28.12 -4.35 -5.43
CA GLN A 103 -27.17 -3.28 -5.11
C GLN A 103 -25.98 -3.25 -6.08
N THR A 104 -25.90 -2.19 -6.89
CA THR A 104 -24.83 -1.97 -7.89
C THR A 104 -23.44 -1.73 -7.31
N PHE A 105 -23.36 -1.35 -6.03
CA PHE A 105 -22.10 -1.20 -5.29
C PHE A 105 -21.68 -2.48 -4.55
N ALA A 106 -22.55 -3.48 -4.44
CA ALA A 106 -22.30 -4.74 -3.73
C ALA A 106 -22.00 -5.91 -4.67
N MET A 107 -22.50 -5.86 -5.91
CA MET A 107 -22.21 -6.85 -6.95
C MET A 107 -21.76 -6.21 -8.24
N ARG A 108 -20.78 -6.85 -8.90
CA ARG A 108 -20.20 -6.34 -10.14
C ARG A 108 -21.15 -6.48 -11.33
N VAL A 109 -21.98 -7.52 -11.31
CA VAL A 109 -23.08 -7.79 -12.24
C VAL A 109 -24.33 -8.13 -11.43
N PRO A 110 -25.22 -7.15 -11.15
CA PRO A 110 -26.47 -7.39 -10.44
C PRO A 110 -27.32 -8.48 -11.12
N LEU A 111 -27.99 -9.29 -10.30
CA LEU A 111 -28.84 -10.39 -10.78
C LEU A 111 -30.34 -10.07 -10.66
N VAL A 112 -30.68 -9.03 -9.90
CA VAL A 112 -32.04 -8.57 -9.67
C VAL A 112 -32.10 -7.08 -10.00
N ASP A 113 -33.10 -6.71 -10.81
CA ASP A 113 -33.41 -5.31 -11.09
C ASP A 113 -34.38 -4.81 -10.02
N GLY A 114 -33.96 -3.82 -9.23
CA GLY A 114 -34.71 -3.30 -8.09
C GLY A 114 -35.21 -1.87 -8.32
N GLN A 115 -36.49 -1.64 -7.98
CA GLN A 115 -37.10 -0.32 -7.94
C GLN A 115 -37.46 0.07 -6.50
N GLY A 116 -36.93 1.20 -6.04
CA GLY A 116 -37.11 1.72 -4.68
C GLY A 116 -35.79 1.96 -3.96
N ASN A 117 -35.84 2.16 -2.64
CA ASN A 117 -34.63 2.33 -1.83
C ASN A 117 -34.05 0.96 -1.41
N PHE A 118 -32.95 0.57 -2.03
CA PHE A 118 -32.19 -0.65 -1.75
C PHE A 118 -30.95 -0.41 -0.86
N GLY A 119 -30.90 0.72 -0.16
CA GLY A 119 -29.76 1.16 0.62
C GLY A 119 -28.71 1.89 -0.21
N SER A 120 -27.67 2.36 0.46
CA SER A 120 -26.62 3.20 -0.13
C SER A 120 -25.23 2.76 0.33
N VAL A 121 -24.19 3.32 -0.29
CA VAL A 121 -22.80 3.13 0.13
C VAL A 121 -22.52 3.76 1.51
N ASP A 122 -23.42 4.63 1.99
CA ASP A 122 -23.38 5.21 3.34
C ASP A 122 -23.78 4.22 4.44
N GLY A 123 -24.24 3.03 4.06
CA GLY A 123 -24.73 2.01 5.00
C GLY A 123 -26.16 2.23 5.45
N ASP A 124 -26.92 3.07 4.73
CA ASP A 124 -28.35 3.16 4.93
C ASP A 124 -28.99 1.80 4.63
N ALA A 125 -29.81 1.32 5.57
CA ALA A 125 -30.55 0.09 5.38
C ALA A 125 -31.56 0.25 4.22
N PRO A 126 -31.85 -0.83 3.47
CA PRO A 126 -32.92 -0.80 2.47
C PRO A 126 -34.27 -0.49 3.12
N ALA A 127 -35.18 0.10 2.33
CA ALA A 127 -36.56 0.23 2.77
C ALA A 127 -37.18 -1.15 3.01
N ALA A 128 -38.25 -1.22 3.81
CA ALA A 128 -38.95 -2.48 4.05
C ALA A 128 -39.48 -3.11 2.75
N MET A 129 -39.51 -4.45 2.67
CA MET A 129 -39.93 -5.24 1.49
C MET A 129 -41.33 -4.96 0.95
N ARG A 130 -42.17 -4.23 1.70
CA ARG A 130 -43.49 -3.75 1.27
C ARG A 130 -43.43 -2.56 0.30
N TYR A 131 -42.32 -1.81 0.32
CA TYR A 131 -42.13 -0.62 -0.52
C TYR A 131 -41.27 -0.90 -1.75
N THR A 132 -40.31 -1.82 -1.63
CA THR A 132 -39.43 -2.18 -2.75
C THR A 132 -40.13 -3.12 -3.73
N GLU A 133 -39.74 -3.00 -4.99
CA GLU A 133 -40.19 -3.87 -6.06
C GLU A 133 -38.99 -4.42 -6.83
N VAL A 134 -39.12 -5.63 -7.35
CA VAL A 134 -38.05 -6.34 -8.06
C VAL A 134 -38.58 -7.11 -9.27
N ARG A 135 -37.66 -7.38 -10.20
CA ARG A 135 -37.76 -8.39 -11.26
C ARG A 135 -36.36 -8.94 -11.55
N LEU A 136 -36.25 -9.99 -12.37
CA LEU A 136 -34.96 -10.51 -12.79
C LEU A 136 -34.24 -9.48 -13.67
N GLU A 137 -32.92 -9.35 -13.51
CA GLU A 137 -32.08 -8.59 -14.43
C GLU A 137 -31.90 -9.37 -15.75
N LYS A 138 -31.67 -8.67 -16.87
CA LYS A 138 -31.58 -9.32 -18.20
C LYS A 138 -30.50 -10.41 -18.26
N VAL A 139 -29.34 -10.15 -17.64
CA VAL A 139 -28.21 -11.09 -17.58
C VAL A 139 -28.56 -12.39 -16.84
N THR A 140 -29.50 -12.35 -15.90
CA THR A 140 -29.86 -13.48 -15.04
C THR A 140 -30.54 -14.60 -15.83
N ASN A 141 -31.17 -14.29 -16.96
CA ASN A 141 -31.69 -15.32 -17.87
C ASN A 141 -30.58 -16.27 -18.33
N THR A 142 -29.36 -15.77 -18.53
CA THR A 142 -28.23 -16.63 -18.91
C THR A 142 -27.81 -17.62 -17.80
N LEU A 143 -28.25 -17.40 -16.55
CA LEU A 143 -28.06 -18.37 -15.47
C LEU A 143 -29.18 -19.42 -15.41
N LEU A 144 -30.40 -19.06 -15.82
CA LEU A 144 -31.62 -19.85 -15.67
C LEU A 144 -32.05 -20.58 -16.96
N ASP A 145 -31.58 -20.14 -18.12
CA ASP A 145 -31.94 -20.70 -19.42
C ASP A 145 -31.71 -22.22 -19.46
N ASP A 146 -32.60 -22.91 -20.18
CA ASP A 146 -32.58 -24.37 -20.38
C ASP A 146 -32.87 -25.21 -19.13
N LEU A 147 -33.40 -24.61 -18.04
CA LEU A 147 -33.79 -25.35 -16.84
C LEU A 147 -34.93 -26.34 -17.09
N ASP A 148 -35.82 -26.04 -18.04
CA ASP A 148 -36.95 -26.88 -18.48
C ASP A 148 -36.52 -28.08 -19.34
N LYS A 149 -35.22 -28.20 -19.66
CA LYS A 149 -34.65 -29.22 -20.57
C LYS A 149 -33.84 -30.28 -19.85
N GLU A 150 -34.16 -30.56 -18.58
CA GLU A 150 -33.50 -31.59 -17.75
C GLU A 150 -31.96 -31.41 -17.68
N THR A 151 -31.48 -30.17 -17.70
CA THR A 151 -30.05 -29.84 -17.76
C THR A 151 -29.32 -29.99 -16.43
N VAL A 152 -30.06 -30.00 -15.33
CA VAL A 152 -29.54 -30.13 -13.96
C VAL A 152 -30.44 -31.05 -13.15
N ASP A 153 -29.91 -31.56 -12.04
CA ASP A 153 -30.68 -32.41 -11.13
C ASP A 153 -31.55 -31.57 -10.20
N PHE A 154 -32.76 -32.05 -9.98
CA PHE A 154 -33.70 -31.52 -9.01
C PHE A 154 -33.68 -32.38 -7.76
N GLN A 155 -33.87 -31.74 -6.62
CA GLN A 155 -34.05 -32.38 -5.32
C GLN A 155 -35.40 -31.96 -4.73
N ASP A 156 -35.93 -32.80 -3.86
CA ASP A 156 -37.12 -32.46 -3.09
C ASP A 156 -36.82 -31.28 -2.14
N ASN A 157 -37.81 -30.42 -1.94
CA ASN A 157 -37.73 -29.37 -0.95
C ASN A 157 -37.80 -29.96 0.48
N TYR A 158 -37.79 -29.10 1.50
CA TYR A 158 -37.67 -29.54 2.90
C TYR A 158 -38.84 -30.40 3.43
N ASP A 159 -40.01 -30.37 2.77
CA ASP A 159 -41.20 -31.17 3.12
C ASP A 159 -41.64 -32.14 2.01
N ASN A 160 -40.83 -32.27 0.96
CA ASN A 160 -41.06 -33.10 -0.22
C ASN A 160 -42.37 -32.80 -0.99
N SER A 161 -42.90 -31.58 -0.89
CA SER A 161 -44.08 -31.14 -1.65
C SER A 161 -43.75 -30.45 -2.98
N GLU A 162 -42.53 -29.91 -3.10
CA GLU A 162 -42.04 -29.17 -4.26
C GLU A 162 -40.64 -29.68 -4.66
N HIS A 163 -40.19 -29.34 -5.87
CA HIS A 163 -38.84 -29.66 -6.34
C HIS A 163 -38.02 -28.39 -6.59
N GLU A 164 -36.73 -28.41 -6.25
CA GLU A 164 -35.80 -27.31 -6.49
C GLU A 164 -34.52 -27.80 -7.19
N PRO A 165 -33.89 -26.97 -8.05
CA PRO A 165 -32.64 -27.34 -8.71
C PRO A 165 -31.48 -27.32 -7.72
N THR A 166 -30.62 -28.35 -7.81
CA THR A 166 -29.40 -28.45 -6.98
C THR A 166 -28.37 -27.37 -7.35
N VAL A 167 -28.26 -27.05 -8.64
CA VAL A 167 -27.43 -25.99 -9.25
C VAL A 167 -28.17 -25.37 -10.43
N LEU A 168 -27.81 -24.14 -10.81
CA LEU A 168 -28.33 -23.53 -12.04
C LEU A 168 -27.47 -23.88 -13.27
N PRO A 169 -28.04 -23.96 -14.48
CA PRO A 169 -27.32 -24.27 -15.72
C PRO A 169 -26.15 -23.34 -16.05
N ALA A 170 -26.19 -22.09 -15.56
CA ALA A 170 -25.12 -21.09 -15.59
C ALA A 170 -24.28 -21.05 -16.88
N LYS A 171 -24.58 -20.11 -17.79
CA LYS A 171 -23.81 -19.96 -19.04
C LYS A 171 -22.49 -19.19 -18.90
N PHE A 172 -22.22 -18.57 -17.74
CA PHE A 172 -20.95 -17.91 -17.44
C PHE A 172 -20.50 -18.21 -15.99
N PRO A 173 -19.20 -18.15 -15.67
CA PRO A 173 -18.65 -18.50 -14.36
C PRO A 173 -18.93 -17.39 -13.32
N ASN A 174 -20.17 -17.32 -12.85
CA ASN A 174 -20.66 -16.28 -11.94
C ASN A 174 -19.89 -16.23 -10.58
N LEU A 175 -19.31 -17.36 -10.14
CA LEU A 175 -18.47 -17.38 -8.92
C LEU A 175 -17.33 -16.36 -8.99
N LEU A 176 -16.67 -16.24 -10.13
CA LEU A 176 -15.56 -15.31 -10.32
C LEU A 176 -16.06 -13.90 -10.64
N VAL A 177 -17.13 -13.79 -11.44
CA VAL A 177 -17.68 -12.49 -11.86
C VAL A 177 -18.19 -11.68 -10.67
N ASN A 178 -19.03 -12.28 -9.83
CA ASN A 178 -19.63 -11.59 -8.69
C ASN A 178 -18.91 -11.86 -7.36
N GLY A 179 -18.05 -12.87 -7.31
CA GLY A 179 -17.41 -13.28 -6.08
C GLY A 179 -18.40 -13.92 -5.10
N ALA A 180 -17.89 -14.25 -3.91
CA ALA A 180 -18.69 -14.79 -2.83
C ALA A 180 -18.00 -14.57 -1.48
N GLY A 181 -18.77 -14.20 -0.46
CA GLY A 181 -18.31 -14.12 0.92
C GLY A 181 -19.16 -14.97 1.84
N GLY A 182 -18.56 -15.69 2.78
CA GLY A 182 -19.31 -16.52 3.73
C GLY A 182 -18.44 -17.10 4.84
N ILE A 183 -19.01 -17.22 6.03
CA ILE A 183 -18.37 -17.84 7.20
C ILE A 183 -19.15 -19.12 7.51
N ALA A 184 -18.46 -20.25 7.51
CA ALA A 184 -19.00 -21.57 7.85
C ALA A 184 -18.40 -22.06 9.19
N VAL A 185 -18.70 -23.30 9.57
CA VAL A 185 -18.08 -23.91 10.75
C VAL A 185 -16.67 -24.39 10.39
N GLY A 186 -15.64 -23.80 11.01
CA GLY A 186 -14.23 -24.16 10.82
C GLY A 186 -13.58 -23.65 9.52
N MET A 187 -14.31 -22.91 8.68
CA MET A 187 -13.80 -22.36 7.42
C MET A 187 -14.54 -21.08 7.01
N ALA A 188 -13.94 -20.32 6.10
CA ALA A 188 -14.55 -19.14 5.51
C ALA A 188 -14.22 -19.09 4.02
N THR A 189 -14.97 -18.28 3.27
CA THR A 189 -14.73 -17.97 1.87
C THR A 189 -14.83 -16.47 1.65
N ASN A 190 -13.93 -15.93 0.84
CA ASN A 190 -13.94 -14.54 0.41
C ASN A 190 -13.28 -14.44 -0.96
N ILE A 191 -14.11 -14.47 -2.00
CA ILE A 191 -13.72 -14.47 -3.42
C ILE A 191 -14.04 -13.08 -3.97
N PRO A 192 -13.06 -12.36 -4.53
CA PRO A 192 -13.30 -11.03 -5.09
C PRO A 192 -14.05 -11.13 -6.44
N PRO A 193 -14.82 -10.10 -6.82
CA PRO A 193 -15.45 -10.01 -8.14
C PRO A 193 -14.42 -9.71 -9.24
N HIS A 194 -14.77 -10.06 -10.47
CA HIS A 194 -13.94 -9.87 -11.66
C HIS A 194 -14.77 -9.33 -12.82
N ASN A 195 -14.08 -8.80 -13.84
CA ASN A 195 -14.73 -8.32 -15.03
C ASN A 195 -15.31 -9.50 -15.84
N LEU A 196 -16.59 -9.42 -16.21
CA LEU A 196 -17.27 -10.47 -16.98
C LEU A 196 -16.57 -10.77 -18.32
N GLY A 197 -16.16 -9.73 -19.05
CA GLY A 197 -15.55 -9.89 -20.37
C GLY A 197 -14.20 -10.59 -20.31
N GLU A 198 -13.38 -10.24 -19.33
CA GLU A 198 -12.04 -10.84 -19.14
C GLU A 198 -12.13 -12.27 -18.65
N ILE A 199 -13.06 -12.56 -17.73
CA ILE A 199 -13.31 -13.93 -17.29
C ILE A 199 -13.77 -14.80 -18.47
N ILE A 200 -14.62 -14.26 -19.36
CA ILE A 200 -14.99 -14.97 -20.60
C ILE A 200 -13.77 -15.20 -21.49
N ASP A 201 -12.92 -14.21 -21.69
CA ASP A 201 -11.71 -14.36 -22.51
C ASP A 201 -10.78 -15.46 -21.98
N VAL A 202 -10.56 -15.47 -20.66
CA VAL A 202 -9.72 -16.48 -19.99
C VAL A 202 -10.38 -17.86 -20.05
N THR A 203 -11.71 -17.93 -19.90
CA THR A 203 -12.47 -19.19 -20.04
C THR A 203 -12.36 -19.74 -21.46
N VAL A 204 -12.48 -18.88 -22.48
CA VAL A 204 -12.33 -19.27 -23.89
C VAL A 204 -10.90 -19.71 -24.19
N ALA A 205 -9.89 -19.02 -23.66
CA ALA A 205 -8.49 -19.42 -23.81
C ALA A 205 -8.23 -20.82 -23.24
N LEU A 206 -8.76 -21.13 -22.05
CA LEU A 206 -8.65 -22.45 -21.43
C LEU A 206 -9.49 -23.53 -22.16
N LEU A 207 -10.60 -23.12 -22.80
CA LEU A 207 -11.41 -24.01 -23.62
C LEU A 207 -10.69 -24.41 -24.92
N ASP A 208 -10.01 -23.45 -25.54
CA ASP A 208 -9.22 -23.60 -26.76
C ASP A 208 -7.92 -24.38 -26.48
N ASP A 209 -7.25 -24.15 -25.34
CA ASP A 209 -6.09 -24.90 -24.85
C ASP A 209 -6.26 -25.39 -23.40
N PRO A 210 -6.68 -26.65 -23.19
CA PRO A 210 -6.85 -27.22 -21.84
C PRO A 210 -5.54 -27.46 -21.07
N LEU A 211 -4.38 -27.36 -21.73
CA LEU A 211 -3.07 -27.52 -21.10
C LEU A 211 -2.42 -26.17 -20.77
N LEU A 212 -3.18 -25.08 -20.90
CA LEU A 212 -2.70 -23.73 -20.61
C LEU A 212 -2.23 -23.64 -19.16
N GLU A 213 -0.95 -23.32 -18.98
CA GLU A 213 -0.34 -23.21 -17.66
C GLU A 213 -1.04 -22.14 -16.80
N PRO A 214 -1.25 -22.38 -15.48
CA PRO A 214 -1.94 -21.43 -14.61
C PRO A 214 -1.36 -20.01 -14.62
N GLU A 215 -0.04 -19.88 -14.77
CA GLU A 215 0.66 -18.60 -14.87
C GLU A 215 0.28 -17.82 -16.12
N ALA A 216 0.01 -18.49 -17.25
CA ALA A 216 -0.38 -17.82 -18.50
C ALA A 216 -1.77 -17.18 -18.40
N LEU A 217 -2.63 -17.67 -17.50
CA LEU A 217 -3.93 -17.05 -17.21
C LEU A 217 -3.77 -15.64 -16.61
N LEU A 218 -2.65 -15.36 -15.94
CA LEU A 218 -2.37 -14.06 -15.30
C LEU A 218 -2.15 -12.94 -16.33
N ASP A 219 -1.70 -13.30 -17.53
CA ASP A 219 -1.49 -12.33 -18.62
C ASP A 219 -2.83 -11.92 -19.26
N LEU A 220 -3.82 -12.81 -19.21
CA LEU A 220 -5.18 -12.58 -19.74
C LEU A 220 -6.13 -11.98 -18.70
N LEU A 221 -5.92 -12.27 -17.40
CA LEU A 221 -6.68 -11.73 -16.28
C LEU A 221 -5.81 -10.86 -15.37
N PRO A 222 -5.75 -9.54 -15.62
CA PRO A 222 -4.92 -8.61 -14.84
C PRO A 222 -5.19 -8.63 -13.33
N GLY A 223 -6.44 -8.85 -12.92
CA GLY A 223 -6.83 -8.88 -11.50
C GLY A 223 -8.34 -8.74 -11.29
N PRO A 224 -8.77 -8.61 -10.01
CA PRO A 224 -10.16 -8.32 -9.67
C PRO A 224 -10.68 -6.99 -10.23
N ASP A 225 -12.00 -6.90 -10.38
CA ASP A 225 -12.71 -5.70 -10.81
C ASP A 225 -13.87 -5.42 -9.85
N PHE A 226 -13.69 -4.44 -8.98
CA PHE A 226 -14.64 -4.13 -7.92
C PHE A 226 -15.74 -3.19 -8.42
N PRO A 227 -17.00 -3.36 -7.94
CA PRO A 227 -18.10 -2.51 -8.35
C PRO A 227 -17.91 -1.03 -7.97
N THR A 228 -17.14 -0.74 -6.91
CA THR A 228 -16.83 0.62 -6.45
C THR A 228 -15.64 1.27 -7.16
N GLY A 229 -14.99 0.56 -8.10
CA GLY A 229 -13.78 1.04 -8.78
C GLY A 229 -12.55 0.94 -7.88
N ALA A 230 -11.99 2.09 -7.53
CA ALA A 230 -10.78 2.27 -6.73
C ALA A 230 -9.51 1.74 -7.41
N LEU A 231 -8.39 1.85 -6.70
CA LEU A 231 -7.07 1.41 -7.15
C LEU A 231 -6.70 0.10 -6.46
N ILE A 232 -6.07 -0.82 -7.20
CA ILE A 232 -5.30 -1.93 -6.63
C ILE A 232 -3.82 -1.60 -6.69
N LEU A 233 -3.11 -1.85 -5.59
CA LEU A 233 -1.67 -1.60 -5.48
C LEU A 233 -0.88 -2.89 -5.70
N GLY A 234 -0.17 -2.97 -6.82
CA GLY A 234 0.69 -4.10 -7.19
C GLY A 234 -0.06 -5.39 -7.52
N ARG A 235 0.69 -6.39 -8.01
CA ARG A 235 0.12 -7.69 -8.47
C ARG A 235 0.50 -8.90 -7.63
N THR A 236 1.43 -8.77 -6.69
CA THR A 236 1.93 -9.91 -5.88
C THR A 236 0.80 -10.63 -5.15
N GLY A 237 -0.11 -9.87 -4.53
CA GLY A 237 -1.28 -10.41 -3.83
C GLY A 237 -2.27 -11.12 -4.75
N ILE A 238 -2.49 -10.57 -5.96
CA ILE A 238 -3.35 -11.15 -7.00
C ILE A 238 -2.77 -12.49 -7.47
N ARG A 239 -1.48 -12.50 -7.82
CA ARG A 239 -0.78 -13.71 -8.28
C ARG A 239 -0.83 -14.82 -7.24
N GLN A 240 -0.57 -14.50 -5.97
CA GLN A 240 -0.65 -15.47 -4.89
C GLN A 240 -2.07 -16.02 -4.74
N ALA A 241 -3.09 -15.16 -4.80
CA ALA A 241 -4.48 -15.56 -4.73
C ALA A 241 -4.84 -16.54 -5.85
N TYR A 242 -4.50 -16.24 -7.10
CA TYR A 242 -4.87 -17.08 -8.24
C TYR A 242 -4.15 -18.42 -8.27
N LEU A 243 -2.87 -18.48 -7.89
CA LEU A 243 -2.07 -19.70 -7.93
C LEU A 243 -2.28 -20.62 -6.71
N THR A 244 -2.71 -20.07 -5.57
CA THR A 244 -2.81 -20.85 -4.30
C THR A 244 -4.21 -20.88 -3.70
N GLY A 245 -5.14 -20.07 -4.21
CA GLY A 245 -6.46 -19.84 -3.61
C GLY A 245 -6.46 -18.87 -2.42
N ARG A 246 -5.30 -18.32 -2.01
CA ARG A 246 -5.18 -17.37 -0.89
C ARG A 246 -4.25 -16.21 -1.22
N GLY A 247 -4.61 -15.00 -0.82
CA GLY A 247 -3.79 -13.81 -1.04
C GLY A 247 -4.36 -12.58 -0.34
N SER A 248 -3.62 -11.48 -0.36
CA SER A 248 -4.06 -10.19 0.18
C SER A 248 -3.90 -9.13 -0.88
N ILE A 249 -5.00 -8.48 -1.26
CA ILE A 249 -5.02 -7.46 -2.31
C ILE A 249 -5.19 -6.10 -1.65
N LEU A 250 -4.19 -5.22 -1.78
CA LEU A 250 -4.27 -3.86 -1.27
C LEU A 250 -5.13 -3.00 -2.20
N MET A 251 -6.17 -2.39 -1.64
CA MET A 251 -7.07 -1.48 -2.32
C MET A 251 -6.90 -0.07 -1.74
N ARG A 252 -6.92 0.93 -2.62
CA ARG A 252 -6.74 2.34 -2.25
C ARG A 252 -7.79 3.20 -2.95
N ALA A 253 -8.35 4.16 -2.23
CA ALA A 253 -9.28 5.15 -2.75
C ALA A 253 -8.64 5.98 -3.86
N LYS A 254 -9.44 6.37 -4.85
CA LYS A 254 -9.02 7.30 -5.90
C LYS A 254 -9.17 8.72 -5.38
N VAL A 255 -8.04 9.40 -5.20
CA VAL A 255 -7.96 10.74 -4.62
C VAL A 255 -7.20 11.67 -5.55
N ALA A 256 -7.75 12.84 -5.83
CA ALA A 256 -7.10 13.90 -6.58
C ALA A 256 -6.84 15.11 -5.67
N ILE A 257 -5.75 15.85 -5.95
CA ILE A 257 -5.45 17.12 -5.28
C ILE A 257 -5.97 18.25 -6.19
N GLU A 258 -6.90 19.05 -5.68
CA GLU A 258 -7.48 20.18 -6.41
C GLU A 258 -7.19 21.51 -5.68
N HIS A 259 -6.95 22.58 -6.45
CA HIS A 259 -6.83 23.94 -5.92
C HIS A 259 -8.21 24.60 -5.87
N ILE A 260 -8.79 24.78 -4.68
CA ILE A 260 -10.14 25.34 -4.54
C ILE A 260 -10.12 26.88 -4.55
N ARG A 261 -9.08 27.50 -3.97
CA ARG A 261 -8.91 28.96 -3.86
C ARG A 261 -7.44 29.33 -4.03
N LYS A 262 -7.16 30.63 -4.17
CA LYS A 262 -5.84 31.20 -4.51
C LYS A 262 -4.66 30.67 -3.66
N ASP A 263 -4.92 30.17 -2.44
CA ASP A 263 -3.91 29.57 -1.55
C ASP A 263 -4.48 28.39 -0.72
N ARG A 264 -5.39 27.58 -1.28
CA ARG A 264 -5.93 26.40 -0.59
C ARG A 264 -6.13 25.21 -1.52
N GLU A 265 -5.55 24.09 -1.11
CA GLU A 265 -5.71 22.78 -1.73
C GLU A 265 -6.78 21.95 -1.00
N ALA A 266 -7.32 20.96 -1.69
CA ALA A 266 -8.17 19.93 -1.11
C ALA A 266 -7.93 18.57 -1.74
N LEU A 267 -8.16 17.53 -0.95
CA LEU A 267 -8.19 16.15 -1.40
C LEU A 267 -9.63 15.81 -1.79
N ILE A 268 -9.82 15.35 -3.02
CA ILE A 268 -11.09 14.96 -3.57
C ILE A 268 -11.13 13.46 -3.75
N VAL A 269 -11.93 12.78 -2.93
CA VAL A 269 -12.14 11.33 -3.02
C VAL A 269 -13.34 11.07 -3.93
N THR A 270 -13.09 10.40 -5.06
CA THR A 270 -14.14 10.06 -6.04
C THR A 270 -14.54 8.60 -6.01
N GLU A 271 -13.67 7.72 -5.51
CA GLU A 271 -13.92 6.28 -5.41
C GLU A 271 -13.31 5.74 -4.12
N ILE A 272 -14.00 4.82 -3.46
CA ILE A 272 -13.55 4.20 -2.20
C ILE A 272 -13.31 2.69 -2.36
N PRO A 273 -12.46 2.09 -1.51
CA PRO A 273 -12.22 0.66 -1.56
C PRO A 273 -13.50 -0.16 -1.38
N TYR A 274 -13.52 -1.36 -1.96
CA TYR A 274 -14.69 -2.23 -1.90
C TYR A 274 -15.06 -2.61 -0.46
N GLN A 275 -16.36 -2.65 -0.17
CA GLN A 275 -16.95 -2.91 1.16
C GLN A 275 -16.63 -1.87 2.25
N VAL A 276 -16.06 -0.70 1.89
CA VAL A 276 -15.93 0.42 2.82
C VAL A 276 -17.23 1.21 2.86
N ASN A 277 -17.69 1.50 4.08
CA ASN A 277 -18.80 2.42 4.31
C ASN A 277 -18.30 3.86 4.25
N LYS A 278 -18.92 4.70 3.40
CA LYS A 278 -18.49 6.10 3.20
C LYS A 278 -18.66 6.93 4.48
N ALA A 279 -19.81 6.85 5.16
CA ALA A 279 -20.06 7.59 6.39
C ALA A 279 -19.09 7.21 7.51
N THR A 280 -18.82 5.92 7.73
CA THR A 280 -17.85 5.44 8.73
C THR A 280 -16.42 5.88 8.39
N MET A 281 -16.06 5.89 7.10
CA MET A 281 -14.75 6.41 6.66
C MET A 281 -14.61 7.89 7.02
N ILE A 282 -15.61 8.72 6.73
CA ILE A 282 -15.62 10.15 7.05
C ILE A 282 -15.56 10.36 8.58
N GLU A 283 -16.35 9.61 9.34
CA GLU A 283 -16.34 9.66 10.81
C GLU A 283 -14.96 9.32 11.37
N LYS A 284 -14.29 8.29 10.84
CA LYS A 284 -12.95 7.92 11.26
C LYS A 284 -11.92 9.00 10.97
N ILE A 285 -12.01 9.66 9.81
CA ILE A 285 -11.14 10.79 9.47
C ILE A 285 -11.38 11.94 10.46
N ALA A 286 -12.65 12.27 10.74
CA ALA A 286 -13.00 13.34 11.67
C ALA A 286 -12.53 13.05 13.12
N GLU A 287 -12.62 11.79 13.57
CA GLU A 287 -12.08 11.33 14.85
C GLU A 287 -10.56 11.54 14.92
N LEU A 288 -9.81 11.11 13.89
CA LEU A 288 -8.35 11.28 13.84
C LEU A 288 -7.90 12.73 13.83
N VAL A 289 -8.66 13.62 13.18
CA VAL A 289 -8.41 15.07 13.19
C VAL A 289 -8.70 15.66 14.58
N ARG A 290 -9.78 15.23 15.23
CA ARG A 290 -10.16 15.67 16.58
C ARG A 290 -9.12 15.25 17.63
N ASP A 291 -8.63 14.03 17.51
CA ASP A 291 -7.59 13.46 18.39
C ASP A 291 -6.18 13.98 18.08
N LYS A 292 -6.04 14.87 17.09
CA LYS A 292 -4.75 15.40 16.60
C LYS A 292 -3.76 14.30 16.18
N ARG A 293 -4.28 13.15 15.73
CA ARG A 293 -3.48 12.08 15.13
C ARG A 293 -3.17 12.35 13.66
N VAL A 294 -4.06 13.07 12.98
CA VAL A 294 -3.84 13.63 11.64
C VAL A 294 -3.98 15.14 11.74
N GLU A 295 -2.92 15.86 11.37
CA GLU A 295 -2.90 17.32 11.30
C GLU A 295 -3.06 17.79 9.84
N GLY A 296 -3.17 19.10 9.62
CA GLY A 296 -3.27 19.67 8.27
C GLY A 296 -4.65 19.66 7.61
N ILE A 297 -5.69 19.09 8.24
CA ILE A 297 -7.08 19.13 7.74
C ILE A 297 -7.86 20.27 8.39
N SER A 298 -8.55 21.07 7.59
CA SER A 298 -9.37 22.20 8.05
C SER A 298 -10.85 21.88 8.14
N GLU A 299 -11.41 21.22 7.12
CA GLU A 299 -12.83 20.85 7.03
C GLU A 299 -12.98 19.59 6.17
N ILE A 300 -14.05 18.84 6.40
CA ILE A 300 -14.46 17.68 5.60
C ILE A 300 -15.91 17.88 5.17
N ARG A 301 -16.21 17.76 3.88
CA ARG A 301 -17.54 17.91 3.30
C ARG A 301 -17.85 16.74 2.37
N ASP A 302 -19.11 16.31 2.35
CA ASP A 302 -19.60 15.35 1.36
C ASP A 302 -20.45 16.10 0.33
N GLU A 303 -19.92 16.22 -0.89
CA GLU A 303 -20.54 16.86 -2.05
C GLU A 303 -21.04 15.79 -3.04
N SER A 304 -21.23 14.54 -2.60
CA SER A 304 -21.76 13.46 -3.44
C SER A 304 -23.17 13.77 -3.92
N ASP A 305 -23.42 13.54 -5.20
CA ASP A 305 -24.71 13.74 -5.84
C ASP A 305 -25.08 12.58 -6.77
N ARG A 306 -26.03 12.80 -7.69
CA ARG A 306 -26.46 11.80 -8.67
C ARG A 306 -25.42 11.52 -9.76
N ASP A 307 -24.48 12.43 -9.97
CA ASP A 307 -23.46 12.34 -11.02
C ASP A 307 -22.21 11.60 -10.51
N GLY A 308 -22.00 11.55 -9.18
CA GLY A 308 -21.00 10.67 -8.59
C GLY A 308 -20.70 10.95 -7.11
N MET A 309 -19.81 10.13 -6.55
CA MET A 309 -19.27 10.35 -5.21
C MET A 309 -18.21 11.46 -5.26
N ARG A 310 -18.29 12.41 -4.31
CA ARG A 310 -17.30 13.48 -4.15
C ARG A 310 -17.16 13.86 -2.68
N VAL A 311 -16.16 13.30 -2.00
CA VAL A 311 -15.82 13.72 -0.63
C VAL A 311 -14.65 14.70 -0.69
N VAL A 312 -14.83 15.88 -0.09
CA VAL A 312 -13.87 16.98 -0.11
C VAL A 312 -13.23 17.14 1.26
N ILE A 313 -11.90 17.05 1.32
CA ILE A 313 -11.10 17.26 2.53
C ILE A 313 -10.23 18.50 2.29
N GLU A 314 -10.58 19.61 2.92
CA GLU A 314 -9.89 20.89 2.71
C GLU A 314 -8.62 20.98 3.56
N ILE A 315 -7.48 21.27 2.93
CA ILE A 315 -6.17 21.31 3.57
C ILE A 315 -5.91 22.69 4.17
N LYS A 316 -5.25 22.73 5.33
CA LYS A 316 -4.81 23.98 5.98
C LYS A 316 -3.70 24.63 5.15
N ARG A 317 -3.59 25.96 5.23
CA ARG A 317 -2.64 26.76 4.42
C ARG A 317 -1.16 26.39 4.65
N ASP A 318 -0.84 25.86 5.82
CA ASP A 318 0.49 25.51 6.28
C ASP A 318 0.83 24.01 6.10
N ALA A 319 -0.10 23.21 5.56
CA ALA A 319 0.08 21.77 5.37
C ALA A 319 0.20 21.39 3.89
N GLN A 320 1.03 20.38 3.60
CA GLN A 320 1.17 19.81 2.26
C GLN A 320 0.14 18.71 2.04
N ALA A 321 -0.62 18.79 0.94
CA ALA A 321 -1.69 17.86 0.63
C ALA A 321 -1.21 16.39 0.53
N ASP A 322 -0.06 16.15 -0.11
CA ASP A 322 0.52 14.80 -0.25
C ASP A 322 0.82 14.13 1.10
N VAL A 323 1.38 14.89 2.05
CA VAL A 323 1.72 14.38 3.39
C VAL A 323 0.46 14.03 4.17
N VAL A 324 -0.58 14.87 4.08
CA VAL A 324 -1.88 14.59 4.71
C VAL A 324 -2.51 13.35 4.07
N LEU A 325 -2.48 13.25 2.74
CA LEU A 325 -3.01 12.11 2.00
C LEU A 325 -2.32 10.80 2.38
N ASN A 326 -0.99 10.78 2.50
CA ASN A 326 -0.25 9.60 2.93
C ASN A 326 -0.61 9.18 4.37
N ASN A 327 -0.76 10.15 5.27
CA ASN A 327 -1.24 9.88 6.64
C ASN A 327 -2.65 9.29 6.63
N LEU A 328 -3.54 9.83 5.79
CA LEU A 328 -4.89 9.31 5.62
C LEU A 328 -4.89 7.87 5.09
N TYR A 329 -4.08 7.54 4.08
CA TYR A 329 -3.96 6.17 3.61
C TYR A 329 -3.49 5.20 4.70
N ARG A 330 -2.54 5.61 5.55
CA ARG A 330 -2.04 4.73 6.63
C ARG A 330 -3.02 4.53 7.78
N LEU A 331 -3.79 5.56 8.12
CA LEU A 331 -4.57 5.60 9.37
C LEU A 331 -6.08 5.41 9.17
N THR A 332 -6.58 5.44 7.94
CA THR A 332 -8.01 5.43 7.63
C THR A 332 -8.39 4.29 6.68
N LEU A 333 -9.69 4.15 6.41
CA LEU A 333 -10.22 3.18 5.45
C LEU A 333 -10.05 3.60 3.98
N LEU A 334 -9.37 4.73 3.70
CA LEU A 334 -8.99 5.11 2.34
C LEU A 334 -7.99 4.13 1.71
N GLN A 335 -7.30 3.33 2.53
CA GLN A 335 -6.56 2.16 2.07
C GLN A 335 -6.92 0.97 2.97
N THR A 336 -7.21 -0.17 2.36
CA THR A 336 -7.55 -1.40 3.07
C THR A 336 -7.06 -2.62 2.29
N SER A 337 -7.08 -3.80 2.91
CA SER A 337 -6.76 -5.04 2.23
C SER A 337 -8.00 -5.92 2.07
N PHE A 338 -8.12 -6.54 0.90
CA PHE A 338 -9.06 -7.61 0.65
C PHE A 338 -8.35 -8.96 0.83
N GLY A 339 -8.69 -9.68 1.89
CA GLY A 339 -8.17 -11.03 2.14
C GLY A 339 -8.88 -12.05 1.26
N VAL A 340 -8.22 -12.52 0.21
CA VAL A 340 -8.74 -13.55 -0.70
C VAL A 340 -8.59 -14.93 -0.06
N ASN A 341 -9.69 -15.69 -0.06
CA ASN A 341 -9.72 -17.09 0.35
C ASN A 341 -10.77 -17.83 -0.50
N MET A 342 -10.32 -18.50 -1.55
CA MET A 342 -11.16 -19.14 -2.55
C MET A 342 -11.61 -20.53 -2.12
N VAL A 343 -12.60 -20.58 -1.23
CA VAL A 343 -13.23 -21.83 -0.77
C VAL A 343 -14.62 -21.96 -1.37
N ALA A 344 -14.88 -23.05 -2.09
CA ALA A 344 -16.19 -23.36 -2.67
C ALA A 344 -16.47 -24.86 -2.58
N LEU A 345 -17.73 -25.25 -2.82
CA LEU A 345 -18.14 -26.63 -2.92
C LEU A 345 -17.85 -27.16 -4.32
N SER A 346 -17.10 -28.26 -4.41
CA SER A 346 -16.92 -29.04 -5.63
C SER A 346 -17.44 -30.45 -5.39
N GLY A 347 -18.52 -30.83 -6.09
CA GLY A 347 -19.21 -32.10 -5.87
C GLY A 347 -19.70 -32.29 -4.43
N GLY A 348 -20.18 -31.21 -3.78
CA GLY A 348 -20.65 -31.21 -2.39
C GLY A 348 -19.55 -31.21 -1.33
N LYS A 349 -18.27 -31.19 -1.70
CA LYS A 349 -17.13 -31.15 -0.76
C LYS A 349 -16.50 -29.75 -0.75
N PRO A 350 -16.27 -29.13 0.42
CA PRO A 350 -15.56 -27.87 0.51
C PRO A 350 -14.07 -28.08 0.22
N GLY A 351 -13.48 -27.19 -0.57
CA GLY A 351 -12.05 -27.19 -0.86
C GLY A 351 -11.53 -25.80 -1.22
N ILE A 352 -10.23 -25.59 -1.05
CA ILE A 352 -9.54 -24.41 -1.59
C ILE A 352 -9.33 -24.67 -3.09
N LEU A 353 -9.73 -23.71 -3.92
CA LEU A 353 -9.63 -23.79 -5.38
C LEU A 353 -8.75 -22.65 -5.90
N THR A 354 -7.92 -22.95 -6.88
CA THR A 354 -7.20 -21.94 -7.66
C THR A 354 -8.08 -21.33 -8.74
N LEU A 355 -7.64 -20.26 -9.40
CA LEU A 355 -8.34 -19.70 -10.57
C LEU A 355 -8.54 -20.76 -11.66
N HIS A 356 -7.48 -21.53 -11.93
CA HIS A 356 -7.49 -22.61 -12.90
C HIS A 356 -8.51 -23.70 -12.54
N ASP A 357 -8.58 -24.12 -11.26
CA ASP A 357 -9.53 -25.15 -10.81
C ASP A 357 -10.98 -24.72 -11.00
N VAL A 358 -11.30 -23.45 -10.67
CA VAL A 358 -12.66 -22.90 -10.81
C VAL A 358 -13.09 -22.90 -12.28
N LEU A 359 -12.23 -22.41 -13.18
CA LEU A 359 -12.53 -22.35 -14.62
C LEU A 359 -12.66 -23.75 -15.22
N THR A 360 -11.78 -24.68 -14.83
CA THR A 360 -11.83 -26.08 -15.28
C THR A 360 -13.13 -26.75 -14.83
N ALA A 361 -13.53 -26.55 -13.57
CA ALA A 361 -14.78 -27.09 -13.04
C ALA A 361 -16.01 -26.51 -13.75
N PHE A 362 -15.99 -25.20 -14.06
CA PHE A 362 -17.05 -24.54 -14.81
C PHE A 362 -17.16 -25.08 -16.25
N ILE A 363 -16.04 -25.23 -16.97
CA ILE A 363 -16.03 -25.78 -18.34
C ILE A 363 -16.57 -27.21 -18.35
N ALA A 364 -16.13 -28.05 -17.41
CA ALA A 364 -16.61 -29.42 -17.30
C ALA A 364 -18.13 -29.48 -17.02
N PHE A 365 -18.62 -28.61 -16.14
CA PHE A 365 -20.06 -28.48 -15.88
C PHE A 365 -20.82 -28.00 -17.13
N ARG A 366 -20.24 -27.07 -17.90
CA ARG A 366 -20.89 -26.59 -19.12
C ARG A 366 -20.94 -27.66 -20.21
N GLU A 367 -19.89 -28.47 -20.37
CA GLU A 367 -19.92 -29.65 -21.25
C GLU A 367 -21.05 -30.63 -20.83
N GLU A 368 -21.24 -30.85 -19.52
CA GLU A 368 -22.34 -31.68 -19.00
C GLU A 368 -23.71 -31.11 -19.33
N VAL A 369 -23.93 -29.82 -19.07
CA VAL A 369 -25.20 -29.14 -19.32
C VAL A 369 -25.57 -29.18 -20.81
N ILE A 370 -24.61 -28.91 -21.69
CA ILE A 370 -24.82 -28.98 -23.15
C ILE A 370 -25.13 -30.41 -23.58
N SER A 371 -24.45 -31.42 -23.02
CA SER A 371 -24.73 -32.83 -23.28
C SER A 371 -26.16 -33.20 -22.88
N ARG A 372 -26.60 -32.82 -21.68
CA ARG A 372 -27.95 -33.09 -21.16
C ARG A 372 -29.02 -32.37 -21.99
N ARG A 373 -28.82 -31.08 -22.29
CA ARG A 373 -29.70 -30.30 -23.16
C ARG A 373 -29.87 -30.96 -24.53
N THR A 374 -28.75 -31.37 -25.14
CA THR A 374 -28.76 -31.97 -26.48
C THR A 374 -29.43 -33.36 -26.45
N LYS A 375 -29.21 -34.16 -25.41
CA LYS A 375 -29.91 -35.44 -25.21
C LYS A 375 -31.41 -35.26 -25.03
N PHE A 376 -31.84 -34.24 -24.27
CA PHE A 376 -33.25 -33.92 -24.09
C PHE A 376 -33.91 -33.52 -25.42
N LEU A 377 -33.29 -32.60 -26.16
CA LEU A 377 -33.77 -32.16 -27.47
C LEU A 377 -33.81 -33.31 -28.47
N LEU A 378 -32.76 -34.15 -28.50
CA LEU A 378 -32.71 -35.36 -29.33
C LEU A 378 -33.83 -36.34 -28.99
N ARG A 379 -34.09 -36.61 -27.69
CA ARG A 379 -35.18 -37.48 -27.24
C ARG A 379 -36.53 -36.93 -27.70
N LYS A 380 -36.79 -35.63 -27.47
CA LYS A 380 -38.04 -34.97 -27.86
C LYS A 380 -38.23 -34.95 -29.39
N ALA A 381 -37.17 -34.69 -30.15
CA ALA A 381 -37.19 -34.72 -31.61
C ALA A 381 -37.46 -36.13 -32.13
N ARG A 382 -36.81 -37.16 -31.56
CA ARG A 382 -37.06 -38.57 -31.89
C ARG A 382 -38.49 -39.01 -31.56
N ASP A 383 -39.01 -38.66 -30.39
CA ASP A 383 -40.38 -38.99 -29.99
C ASP A 383 -41.40 -38.35 -30.96
N ARG A 384 -41.16 -37.09 -31.35
CA ARG A 384 -42.01 -36.39 -32.34
C ARG A 384 -41.89 -37.00 -33.74
N ALA A 385 -40.68 -37.26 -34.21
CA ALA A 385 -40.43 -37.87 -35.51
C ALA A 385 -41.03 -39.28 -35.58
N HIS A 386 -40.96 -40.07 -34.50
CA HIS A 386 -41.59 -41.38 -34.40
C HIS A 386 -43.09 -41.30 -34.64
N VAL A 387 -43.78 -40.36 -34.00
CA VAL A 387 -45.21 -40.14 -34.22
C VAL A 387 -45.49 -39.75 -35.68
N LEU A 388 -44.75 -38.79 -36.23
CA LEU A 388 -44.96 -38.29 -37.59
C LEU A 388 -44.69 -39.36 -38.66
N VAL A 389 -43.70 -40.23 -38.48
CA VAL A 389 -43.46 -41.38 -39.39
C VAL A 389 -44.67 -42.30 -39.40
N GLY A 390 -45.28 -42.56 -38.24
CA GLY A 390 -46.52 -43.36 -38.17
C GLY A 390 -47.67 -42.70 -38.94
N LEU A 391 -47.85 -41.39 -38.78
CA LEU A 391 -48.86 -40.62 -39.52
C LEU A 391 -48.57 -40.62 -41.03
N ALA A 392 -47.32 -40.45 -41.45
CA ALA A 392 -46.93 -40.45 -42.85
C ALA A 392 -47.18 -41.82 -43.51
N ILE A 393 -46.85 -42.92 -42.81
CA ILE A 393 -47.18 -44.29 -43.26
C ILE A 393 -48.70 -44.48 -43.36
N ALA A 394 -49.46 -43.98 -42.39
CA ALA A 394 -50.92 -44.07 -42.42
C ALA A 394 -51.54 -43.28 -43.57
N VAL A 395 -51.06 -42.07 -43.85
CA VAL A 395 -51.50 -41.24 -44.98
C VAL A 395 -51.13 -41.89 -46.32
N ALA A 396 -49.94 -42.48 -46.43
CA ALA A 396 -49.52 -43.21 -47.63
C ALA A 396 -50.36 -44.48 -47.90
N ASN A 397 -50.98 -45.05 -46.86
CA ASN A 397 -51.78 -46.28 -46.92
C ASN A 397 -53.25 -46.03 -46.49
N ILE A 398 -53.78 -44.82 -46.72
CA ILE A 398 -55.01 -44.32 -46.08
C ILE A 398 -56.24 -45.18 -46.32
N ASP A 399 -56.44 -45.71 -47.53
CA ASP A 399 -57.62 -46.53 -47.86
C ASP A 399 -57.68 -47.80 -47.01
N GLU A 400 -56.54 -48.45 -46.80
CA GLU A 400 -56.45 -49.68 -46.02
C GLU A 400 -56.55 -49.40 -44.52
N VAL A 401 -55.99 -48.27 -44.06
CA VAL A 401 -56.15 -47.79 -42.67
C VAL A 401 -57.63 -47.51 -42.37
N ILE A 402 -58.32 -46.79 -43.25
CA ILE A 402 -59.76 -46.50 -43.11
C ILE A 402 -60.57 -47.79 -43.13
N ARG A 403 -60.27 -48.72 -44.04
CA ARG A 403 -60.97 -50.01 -44.10
C ARG A 403 -60.85 -50.76 -42.78
N LEU A 404 -59.64 -50.89 -42.26
CA LEU A 404 -59.36 -51.57 -40.99
C LEU A 404 -60.12 -50.93 -39.82
N ILE A 405 -60.05 -49.60 -39.70
CA ILE A 405 -60.76 -48.85 -38.64
C ILE A 405 -62.28 -49.01 -38.76
N ARG A 406 -62.85 -48.95 -39.97
CA ARG A 406 -64.29 -49.12 -40.19
C ARG A 406 -64.81 -50.53 -39.91
N THR A 407 -63.96 -51.55 -40.03
CA THR A 407 -64.32 -52.94 -39.77
C THR A 407 -64.12 -53.37 -38.31
N ALA A 408 -63.37 -52.59 -37.52
CA ALA A 408 -63.14 -52.89 -36.12
C ALA A 408 -64.36 -52.52 -35.25
N PRO A 409 -64.74 -53.36 -34.27
CA PRO A 409 -65.91 -53.11 -33.41
C PRO A 409 -65.69 -51.96 -32.41
N ASP A 410 -64.45 -51.70 -32.02
CA ASP A 410 -64.08 -50.68 -31.03
C ASP A 410 -62.65 -50.14 -31.27
N PRO A 411 -62.27 -49.00 -30.67
CA PRO A 411 -60.96 -48.39 -30.86
C PRO A 411 -59.77 -49.24 -30.35
N ALA A 412 -59.97 -50.06 -29.32
CA ALA A 412 -58.89 -50.91 -28.79
C ALA A 412 -58.57 -52.03 -29.79
N THR A 413 -59.60 -52.67 -30.36
CA THR A 413 -59.45 -53.67 -31.43
C THR A 413 -58.83 -53.07 -32.70
N ALA A 414 -59.22 -51.84 -33.07
CA ALA A 414 -58.63 -51.13 -34.21
C ALA A 414 -57.14 -50.86 -33.99
N ARG A 415 -56.76 -50.41 -32.80
CA ARG A 415 -55.37 -50.14 -32.42
C ARG A 415 -54.50 -51.40 -32.47
N GLU A 416 -54.96 -52.50 -31.86
CA GLU A 416 -54.25 -53.79 -31.92
C GLU A 416 -54.07 -54.28 -33.36
N SER A 417 -55.11 -54.12 -34.18
CA SER A 417 -55.07 -54.49 -35.60
C SER A 417 -54.10 -53.63 -36.42
N LEU A 418 -54.00 -52.32 -36.15
CA LEU A 418 -53.03 -51.42 -36.77
C LEU A 418 -51.58 -51.82 -36.44
N MET A 419 -51.32 -52.22 -35.19
CA MET A 419 -50.00 -52.62 -34.70
C MET A 419 -49.59 -54.04 -35.17
N GLY A 420 -50.56 -54.95 -35.28
CA GLY A 420 -50.31 -56.35 -35.66
C GLY A 420 -49.96 -56.56 -37.13
N ARG A 421 -50.19 -55.55 -37.98
CA ARG A 421 -49.98 -55.60 -39.42
C ARG A 421 -48.64 -55.02 -39.86
N ASP A 422 -48.09 -55.59 -40.92
CA ASP A 422 -46.91 -55.08 -41.63
C ASP A 422 -47.35 -54.10 -42.74
N TRP A 423 -46.89 -52.84 -42.67
CA TRP A 423 -47.26 -51.76 -43.58
C TRP A 423 -46.13 -51.42 -44.56
N PRO A 424 -46.40 -51.17 -45.85
CA PRO A 424 -45.39 -50.68 -46.79
C PRO A 424 -44.83 -49.31 -46.36
N ALA A 425 -43.51 -49.20 -46.22
CA ALA A 425 -42.86 -48.00 -45.69
C ALA A 425 -41.50 -47.64 -46.35
N LYS A 426 -41.26 -48.12 -47.59
CA LYS A 426 -39.98 -47.92 -48.30
C LYS A 426 -39.59 -46.45 -48.46
N ASP A 427 -40.56 -45.58 -48.75
CA ASP A 427 -40.31 -44.15 -48.96
C ASP A 427 -39.90 -43.42 -47.67
N MET A 428 -40.15 -44.02 -46.51
CA MET A 428 -39.82 -43.46 -45.18
C MET A 428 -38.55 -44.09 -44.59
N ALA A 429 -37.84 -44.94 -45.33
CA ALA A 429 -36.67 -45.67 -44.83
C ALA A 429 -35.55 -44.79 -44.25
N PRO A 430 -35.15 -43.65 -44.87
CA PRO A 430 -34.10 -42.78 -44.33
C PRO A 430 -34.48 -42.18 -42.96
N LEU A 431 -35.74 -41.79 -42.80
CA LEU A 431 -36.27 -41.20 -41.56
C LEU A 431 -36.38 -42.24 -40.44
N ILE A 432 -36.85 -43.45 -40.76
CA ILE A 432 -36.90 -44.58 -39.82
C ILE A 432 -35.50 -44.92 -39.31
N ALA A 433 -34.51 -44.94 -40.21
CA ALA A 433 -33.11 -45.22 -39.85
C ALA A 433 -32.52 -44.15 -38.92
N LEU A 434 -32.85 -42.87 -39.14
CA LEU A 434 -32.34 -41.75 -38.35
C LEU A 434 -32.93 -41.69 -36.92
N ILE A 435 -34.22 -42.01 -36.77
CA ILE A 435 -34.87 -42.13 -35.45
C ILE A 435 -34.18 -43.22 -34.62
N ALA A 436 -33.73 -44.29 -35.30
CA ALA A 436 -32.97 -45.39 -34.71
C ALA A 436 -33.67 -46.06 -33.52
N ASP A 437 -35.01 -46.17 -33.55
CA ASP A 437 -35.76 -46.90 -32.52
C ASP A 437 -35.44 -48.41 -32.65
N PRO A 438 -34.80 -49.03 -31.64
CA PRO A 438 -34.46 -50.45 -31.70
C PRO A 438 -35.69 -51.38 -31.71
N ARG A 439 -36.87 -50.89 -31.29
CA ARG A 439 -38.11 -51.69 -31.18
C ARG A 439 -38.94 -51.66 -32.47
N HIS A 440 -38.80 -50.62 -33.29
CA HIS A 440 -39.57 -50.41 -34.50
C HIS A 440 -38.65 -50.12 -35.68
N LYS A 441 -38.16 -51.20 -36.30
CA LYS A 441 -37.25 -51.13 -37.46
C LYS A 441 -37.98 -51.47 -38.75
N LEU A 442 -37.52 -50.89 -39.85
CA LEU A 442 -37.90 -51.34 -41.19
C LEU A 442 -37.36 -52.77 -41.39
N LYS A 443 -38.24 -53.69 -41.81
CA LYS A 443 -37.86 -55.06 -42.17
C LYS A 443 -37.15 -55.07 -43.53
N GLU A 444 -36.39 -56.13 -43.80
CA GLU A 444 -35.65 -56.31 -45.07
C GLU A 444 -36.57 -56.32 -46.31
N ASP A 445 -37.85 -56.67 -46.14
CA ASP A 445 -38.87 -56.64 -47.18
C ASP A 445 -39.45 -55.23 -47.47
N GLY A 446 -39.03 -54.21 -46.72
CA GLY A 446 -39.50 -52.83 -46.82
C GLY A 446 -40.82 -52.55 -46.09
N THR A 447 -41.22 -53.42 -45.16
CA THR A 447 -42.40 -53.24 -44.32
C THR A 447 -42.06 -52.76 -42.90
N TYR A 448 -43.03 -52.12 -42.24
CA TYR A 448 -42.88 -51.51 -40.93
C TYR A 448 -44.09 -51.83 -40.02
N ARG A 449 -43.84 -52.11 -38.73
CA ARG A 449 -44.89 -52.30 -37.71
C ARG A 449 -45.04 -51.06 -36.84
N LEU A 450 -46.28 -50.56 -36.78
CA LEU A 450 -46.64 -49.39 -35.99
C LEU A 450 -46.50 -49.68 -34.49
N SER A 451 -46.03 -48.70 -33.74
CA SER A 451 -46.04 -48.70 -32.28
C SER A 451 -47.41 -48.35 -31.71
N GLU A 452 -47.63 -48.62 -30.42
CA GLU A 452 -48.86 -48.21 -29.74
C GLU A 452 -49.08 -46.69 -29.79
N VAL A 453 -48.00 -45.92 -29.64
CA VAL A 453 -48.03 -44.45 -29.69
C VAL A 453 -48.40 -43.95 -31.09
N GLN A 454 -47.82 -44.57 -32.14
CA GLN A 454 -48.16 -44.27 -33.53
C GLN A 454 -49.61 -44.64 -33.85
N ALA A 455 -50.06 -45.83 -33.47
CA ALA A 455 -51.43 -46.29 -33.70
C ALA A 455 -52.46 -45.37 -33.02
N ARG A 456 -52.18 -44.92 -31.78
CA ARG A 456 -53.03 -43.94 -31.09
C ARG A 456 -53.07 -42.61 -31.83
N ALA A 457 -51.91 -42.08 -32.26
CA ALA A 457 -51.84 -40.84 -33.01
C ALA A 457 -52.59 -40.91 -34.36
N ILE A 458 -52.58 -42.08 -35.02
CA ILE A 458 -53.34 -42.32 -36.26
C ILE A 458 -54.85 -42.29 -35.99
N LEU A 459 -55.31 -42.89 -34.88
CA LEU A 459 -56.73 -42.86 -34.50
C LEU A 459 -57.20 -41.45 -34.12
N ASP A 460 -56.30 -40.61 -33.59
CA ASP A 460 -56.57 -39.21 -33.27
C ASP A 460 -56.44 -38.26 -34.48
N LEU A 461 -56.09 -38.78 -35.68
CA LEU A 461 -55.89 -37.98 -36.88
C LEU A 461 -57.21 -37.38 -37.37
N ARG A 462 -57.20 -36.06 -37.63
CA ARG A 462 -58.36 -35.31 -38.15
C ARG A 462 -58.35 -35.26 -39.67
N LEU A 463 -59.52 -35.28 -40.31
CA LEU A 463 -59.67 -35.28 -41.78
C LEU A 463 -58.94 -34.13 -42.48
N GLN A 464 -58.78 -32.96 -41.84
CA GLN A 464 -58.04 -31.82 -42.40
C GLN A 464 -56.56 -32.14 -42.73
N ARG A 465 -55.96 -33.11 -42.03
CA ARG A 465 -54.57 -33.58 -42.25
C ARG A 465 -54.41 -34.46 -43.49
N LEU A 466 -55.52 -34.88 -44.13
CA LEU A 466 -55.51 -35.70 -45.35
C LEU A 466 -55.49 -34.87 -46.64
N THR A 467 -55.49 -33.54 -46.54
CA THR A 467 -55.30 -32.66 -47.70
C THR A 467 -53.88 -32.77 -48.23
N ALA A 468 -53.65 -32.42 -49.51
CA ALA A 468 -52.30 -32.40 -50.08
C ALA A 468 -51.36 -31.52 -49.24
N LEU A 469 -51.83 -30.32 -48.85
CA LEU A 469 -51.10 -29.40 -47.97
C LEU A 469 -50.78 -30.03 -46.61
N GLY A 470 -51.74 -30.73 -46.00
CA GLY A 470 -51.52 -31.40 -44.71
C GLY A 470 -50.49 -32.54 -44.77
N ARG A 471 -50.36 -33.21 -45.92
CA ARG A 471 -49.31 -34.21 -46.18
C ARG A 471 -47.95 -33.54 -46.35
N ASP A 472 -47.89 -32.46 -47.11
CA ASP A 472 -46.66 -31.70 -47.35
C ASP A 472 -46.14 -31.09 -46.04
N GLU A 473 -47.01 -30.55 -45.18
CA GLU A 473 -46.66 -30.07 -43.83
C GLU A 473 -46.02 -31.16 -42.96
N ILE A 474 -46.53 -32.40 -43.02
CA ILE A 474 -45.96 -33.53 -42.26
C ILE A 474 -44.57 -33.90 -42.81
N ALA A 475 -44.40 -33.87 -44.12
CA ALA A 475 -43.11 -34.15 -44.77
C ALA A 475 -42.08 -33.07 -44.43
N GLU A 476 -42.44 -31.79 -44.52
CA GLU A 476 -41.57 -30.66 -44.15
C GLU A 476 -41.18 -30.70 -42.66
N GLU A 477 -42.13 -31.02 -41.77
CA GLU A 477 -41.85 -31.18 -40.33
C GLU A 477 -40.88 -32.35 -40.08
N LEU A 478 -41.05 -33.46 -40.79
CA LEU A 478 -40.15 -34.61 -40.72
C LEU A 478 -38.73 -34.31 -41.22
N ASP A 479 -38.60 -33.63 -42.36
CA ASP A 479 -37.30 -33.25 -42.92
C ASP A 479 -36.55 -32.28 -42.00
N LYS A 480 -37.27 -31.33 -41.40
CA LYS A 480 -36.71 -30.44 -40.38
C LYS A 480 -36.22 -31.21 -39.16
N LEU A 481 -37.06 -32.10 -38.61
CA LEU A 481 -36.67 -32.92 -37.46
C LEU A 481 -35.51 -33.85 -37.80
N ALA A 482 -35.40 -34.32 -39.04
CA ALA A 482 -34.29 -35.13 -39.48
C ALA A 482 -32.97 -34.34 -39.47
N ALA A 483 -32.98 -33.11 -39.98
CA ALA A 483 -31.82 -32.21 -39.89
C ALA A 483 -31.43 -31.93 -38.43
N GLU A 484 -32.41 -31.65 -37.55
CA GLU A 484 -32.17 -31.42 -36.12
C GLU A 484 -31.60 -32.66 -35.41
N ILE A 485 -32.14 -33.86 -35.67
CA ILE A 485 -31.64 -35.11 -35.07
C ILE A 485 -30.20 -35.39 -35.51
N ALA A 486 -29.89 -35.19 -36.80
CA ALA A 486 -28.54 -35.36 -37.32
C ALA A 486 -27.56 -34.38 -36.65
N ASP A 487 -27.95 -33.11 -36.52
CA ASP A 487 -27.19 -32.08 -35.81
C ASP A 487 -26.93 -32.45 -34.35
N TYR A 488 -27.97 -32.83 -33.60
CA TYR A 488 -27.83 -33.24 -32.19
C TYR A 488 -26.93 -34.46 -32.01
N LEU A 489 -27.03 -35.46 -32.90
CA LEU A 489 -26.14 -36.62 -32.88
C LEU A 489 -24.68 -36.23 -33.15
N GLU A 490 -24.46 -35.29 -34.08
CA GLU A 490 -23.13 -34.78 -34.36
C GLU A 490 -22.53 -34.01 -33.18
N ILE A 491 -23.33 -33.17 -32.51
CA ILE A 491 -22.93 -32.45 -31.29
C ILE A 491 -22.53 -33.44 -30.18
N LEU A 492 -23.30 -34.52 -29.99
CA LEU A 492 -23.01 -35.53 -28.98
C LEU A 492 -21.79 -36.40 -29.32
N ALA A 493 -21.49 -36.60 -30.61
CA ALA A 493 -20.35 -37.38 -31.06
C ALA A 493 -19.03 -36.59 -31.08
N SER A 494 -19.09 -35.26 -31.26
CA SER A 494 -17.92 -34.40 -31.46
C SER A 494 -17.70 -33.44 -30.30
N ARG A 495 -16.71 -33.72 -29.45
CA ARG A 495 -16.28 -32.81 -28.38
C ARG A 495 -15.85 -31.43 -28.92
N PRO A 496 -15.10 -31.31 -30.04
CA PRO A 496 -14.81 -30.00 -30.65
C PRO A 496 -16.06 -29.20 -31.02
N ARG A 497 -17.10 -29.85 -31.57
CA ARG A 497 -18.37 -29.17 -31.89
C ARG A 497 -19.09 -28.69 -30.64
N MET A 498 -19.11 -29.49 -29.59
CA MET A 498 -19.68 -29.10 -28.30
C MET A 498 -18.95 -27.89 -27.70
N ARG A 499 -17.62 -27.88 -27.74
CA ARG A 499 -16.81 -26.75 -27.28
C ARG A 499 -17.02 -25.50 -28.12
N ALA A 500 -17.18 -25.63 -29.43
CA ALA A 500 -17.53 -24.51 -30.30
C ALA A 500 -18.85 -23.85 -29.87
N ILE A 501 -19.88 -24.64 -29.53
CA ILE A 501 -21.14 -24.10 -28.99
C ILE A 501 -20.92 -23.34 -27.68
N ILE A 502 -20.13 -23.90 -26.75
CA ILE A 502 -19.81 -23.23 -25.48
C ILE A 502 -19.10 -21.89 -25.74
N ARG A 503 -18.12 -21.89 -26.65
CA ARG A 503 -17.37 -20.72 -27.07
C ARG A 503 -18.28 -19.63 -27.63
N ASP A 504 -19.17 -20.00 -28.55
CA ASP A 504 -20.09 -19.07 -29.20
C ASP A 504 -21.11 -18.50 -28.20
N GLU A 505 -21.64 -19.32 -27.29
CA GLU A 505 -22.52 -18.87 -26.19
C GLU A 505 -21.80 -17.87 -25.27
N LEU A 506 -20.55 -18.15 -24.87
CA LEU A 506 -19.75 -17.26 -24.04
C LEU A 506 -19.45 -15.92 -24.74
N LEU A 507 -19.05 -15.96 -26.02
CA LEU A 507 -18.74 -14.74 -26.77
C LEU A 507 -20.00 -13.88 -27.02
N ALA A 508 -21.16 -14.50 -27.22
CA ALA A 508 -22.43 -13.78 -27.30
C ALA A 508 -22.75 -13.05 -25.99
N ILE A 509 -22.54 -13.71 -24.83
CA ILE A 509 -22.70 -13.08 -23.51
C ILE A 509 -21.73 -11.92 -23.33
N LYS A 510 -20.46 -12.08 -23.72
CA LYS A 510 -19.47 -10.99 -23.67
C LYS A 510 -19.90 -9.81 -24.55
N ALA A 511 -20.40 -10.06 -25.75
CA ALA A 511 -20.83 -9.01 -26.67
C ALA A 511 -22.04 -8.23 -26.13
N GLU A 512 -22.95 -8.90 -25.41
CA GLU A 512 -24.16 -8.29 -24.89
C GLU A 512 -23.97 -7.61 -23.52
N PHE A 513 -23.21 -8.23 -22.61
CA PHE A 513 -23.11 -7.81 -21.21
C PHE A 513 -21.70 -7.37 -20.77
N GLY A 514 -20.72 -7.42 -21.67
CA GLY A 514 -19.37 -6.95 -21.41
C GLY A 514 -19.34 -5.46 -21.05
N THR A 515 -18.61 -5.12 -19.99
CA THR A 515 -18.41 -3.73 -19.55
C THR A 515 -16.93 -3.45 -19.38
N PRO A 516 -16.47 -2.19 -19.57
CA PRO A 516 -15.09 -1.84 -19.30
C PRO A 516 -14.76 -2.08 -17.81
N ARG A 517 -13.48 -2.34 -17.52
CA ARG A 517 -12.98 -2.44 -16.15
C ARG A 517 -13.20 -1.12 -15.42
N ARG A 518 -13.60 -1.19 -14.15
CA ARG A 518 -13.75 -0.04 -13.25
C ARG A 518 -12.51 0.19 -12.41
N THR A 519 -11.99 -0.87 -11.81
CA THR A 519 -10.81 -0.80 -10.95
C THR A 519 -9.54 -0.56 -11.77
N GLU A 520 -8.64 0.28 -11.28
CA GLU A 520 -7.34 0.55 -11.92
C GLU A 520 -6.22 -0.16 -11.14
N ILE A 521 -5.29 -0.83 -11.84
CA ILE A 521 -4.16 -1.52 -11.20
C ILE A 521 -2.90 -0.70 -11.42
N VAL A 522 -2.29 -0.24 -10.32
CA VAL A 522 -1.09 0.60 -10.38
C VAL A 522 0.13 -0.20 -9.95
N GLU A 523 1.14 -0.26 -10.82
CA GLU A 523 2.44 -0.87 -10.54
C GLU A 523 3.34 0.09 -9.76
N GLY A 524 4.19 -0.45 -8.89
CA GLY A 524 5.35 0.30 -8.39
C GLY A 524 5.10 1.26 -7.21
N PHE A 525 3.95 1.19 -6.53
CA PHE A 525 3.85 1.79 -5.20
C PHE A 525 4.69 0.96 -4.22
N GLY A 526 5.87 1.46 -3.87
CA GLY A 526 6.65 0.97 -2.73
C GLY A 526 5.87 1.16 -1.44
N ASP A 527 6.25 0.42 -0.39
CA ASP A 527 5.75 0.67 0.96
C ASP A 527 6.01 2.14 1.32
N LEU A 528 4.97 2.86 1.76
CA LEU A 528 5.12 4.22 2.29
C LEU A 528 6.17 4.21 3.39
N GLU A 529 7.25 4.96 3.21
CA GLU A 529 8.26 5.09 4.26
C GLU A 529 7.70 6.00 5.36
N ASP A 530 8.13 5.81 6.62
CA ASP A 530 7.72 6.70 7.72
C ASP A 530 8.05 8.19 7.42
N GLU A 531 9.03 8.43 6.54
CA GLU A 531 9.46 9.75 6.09
C GLU A 531 8.47 10.43 5.14
N ASP A 532 7.72 9.69 4.33
CA ASP A 532 6.70 10.24 3.41
C ASP A 532 5.50 10.85 4.16
N LEU A 533 5.44 10.60 5.48
CA LEU A 533 4.45 11.15 6.39
C LEU A 533 4.90 12.43 7.10
N ILE A 534 6.15 12.83 6.89
CA ILE A 534 6.77 13.97 7.57
C ILE A 534 6.93 15.11 6.59
N GLN A 535 6.31 16.25 6.90
CA GLN A 535 6.47 17.47 6.13
C GLN A 535 7.93 17.96 6.15
N ARG A 536 8.41 18.39 4.98
CA ARG A 536 9.69 19.11 4.84
C ARG A 536 9.52 20.53 5.36
N GLU A 537 10.17 20.82 6.48
CA GLU A 537 10.21 22.14 7.11
C GLU A 537 11.59 22.37 7.72
N GLU A 538 12.05 23.62 7.71
CA GLU A 538 13.27 24.03 8.40
C GLU A 538 13.08 24.00 9.93
N MET A 539 13.97 23.27 10.61
CA MET A 539 13.95 23.11 12.05
C MET A 539 15.21 23.70 12.67
N VAL A 540 15.03 24.48 13.74
CA VAL A 540 16.11 24.84 14.65
C VAL A 540 16.35 23.67 15.59
N VAL A 541 17.52 23.07 15.53
CA VAL A 541 17.96 22.02 16.45
C VAL A 541 18.91 22.63 17.48
N THR A 542 18.62 22.40 18.76
CA THR A 542 19.49 22.84 19.86
C THR A 542 19.95 21.67 20.68
N VAL A 543 21.23 21.64 21.02
CA VAL A 543 21.83 20.70 21.97
C VAL A 543 22.28 21.49 23.20
N SER A 544 21.99 20.99 24.40
CA SER A 544 22.39 21.59 25.67
C SER A 544 23.65 20.93 26.26
N HIS A 545 24.26 21.60 27.24
CA HIS A 545 25.44 21.10 27.93
C HIS A 545 25.17 19.80 28.68
N ALA A 546 24.01 19.69 29.34
CA ALA A 546 23.59 18.45 29.99
C ALA A 546 23.20 17.33 29.00
N GLY A 547 23.46 17.52 27.70
CA GLY A 547 23.23 16.55 26.65
C GLY A 547 21.76 16.42 26.24
N TYR A 548 20.93 17.44 26.45
CA TYR A 548 19.57 17.44 25.93
C TYR A 548 19.53 17.94 24.49
N ILE A 549 18.73 17.31 23.65
CA ILE A 549 18.50 17.73 22.27
C ILE A 549 17.01 17.97 22.03
N LYS A 550 16.70 18.95 21.19
CA LYS A 550 15.34 19.22 20.70
C LYS A 550 15.37 19.84 19.31
N ARG A 551 14.24 19.72 18.60
CA ARG A 551 13.95 20.48 17.39
C ARG A 551 12.74 21.38 17.59
N VAL A 552 12.76 22.55 16.96
CA VAL A 552 11.70 23.55 17.02
C VAL A 552 11.54 24.14 15.61
N PRO A 553 10.32 24.31 15.07
CA PRO A 553 10.13 24.86 13.72
C PRO A 553 10.73 26.27 13.65
N LEU A 554 11.49 26.56 12.58
CA LEU A 554 12.12 27.88 12.38
C LEU A 554 11.07 29.00 12.39
N SER A 555 9.89 28.74 11.82
CA SER A 555 8.72 29.62 11.81
C SER A 555 8.26 30.08 13.21
N THR A 556 8.56 29.33 14.26
CA THR A 556 8.26 29.68 15.65
C THR A 556 9.15 30.83 16.15
N TYR A 557 10.33 31.00 15.57
CA TYR A 557 11.25 32.09 15.84
C TYR A 557 10.95 33.25 14.88
N ARG A 558 10.03 34.16 15.28
CA ARG A 558 9.75 35.37 14.48
C ARG A 558 10.96 36.30 14.39
N ALA A 559 11.28 36.76 13.17
CA ALA A 559 12.26 37.82 12.94
C ALA A 559 11.85 39.13 13.66
N GLN A 560 12.77 39.70 14.44
CA GLN A 560 12.62 41.03 15.06
C GLN A 560 13.35 42.07 14.18
N ARG A 561 12.68 43.19 13.85
CA ARG A 561 13.33 44.34 13.22
C ARG A 561 14.37 44.98 14.16
N ARG A 562 15.42 45.60 13.59
CA ARG A 562 16.46 46.35 14.32
C ARG A 562 15.86 47.22 15.43
N GLY A 563 16.30 47.01 16.67
CA GLY A 563 15.94 47.82 17.85
C GLY A 563 14.95 47.19 18.85
N GLY A 564 14.44 45.97 18.62
CA GLY A 564 13.61 45.27 19.60
C GLY A 564 14.43 44.59 20.72
N LYS A 565 14.03 44.76 22.00
CA LYS A 565 14.55 43.91 23.09
C LYS A 565 14.15 42.45 22.82
N GLY A 566 15.12 41.56 22.65
CA GLY A 566 14.94 40.15 22.35
C GLY A 566 13.98 39.45 23.32
N ARG A 567 13.12 38.57 22.80
CA ARG A 567 12.45 37.57 23.65
C ARG A 567 13.48 36.50 24.00
N SER A 568 13.74 36.32 25.30
CA SER A 568 14.66 35.31 25.82
C SER A 568 14.30 33.92 25.28
N ALA A 569 15.22 33.26 24.58
CA ALA A 569 15.05 31.92 24.01
C ALA A 569 14.92 30.82 25.09
N MET A 570 15.30 31.12 26.34
CA MET A 570 15.11 30.28 27.53
C MET A 570 14.93 31.17 28.77
N GLN A 571 14.06 30.81 29.72
CA GLN A 571 14.33 31.13 31.13
C GLN A 571 15.35 30.10 31.63
N THR A 572 16.64 30.41 31.52
CA THR A 572 17.68 29.72 32.27
C THR A 572 17.52 30.09 33.75
N ARG A 573 16.84 29.24 34.52
CA ARG A 573 17.11 29.15 35.96
C ARG A 573 17.84 27.84 36.20
N ASP A 574 19.05 28.02 36.68
CA ASP A 574 20.05 27.12 37.25
C ASP A 574 20.44 25.89 36.38
N GLU A 575 21.63 26.01 35.78
CA GLU A 575 22.59 24.94 35.38
C GLU A 575 22.60 24.34 33.95
N ASP A 576 21.69 24.66 33.02
CA ASP A 576 21.78 24.10 31.63
C ASP A 576 21.56 25.16 30.54
N PHE A 577 22.48 25.19 29.56
CA PHE A 577 22.54 26.17 28.47
C PHE A 577 22.76 25.47 27.12
N VAL A 578 22.42 26.15 26.03
CA VAL A 578 22.57 25.61 24.66
C VAL A 578 24.06 25.64 24.27
N THR A 579 24.63 24.47 24.02
CA THR A 579 26.02 24.30 23.53
C THR A 579 26.11 24.35 22.02
N ARG A 580 25.07 23.89 21.31
CA ARG A 580 25.03 23.92 19.83
C ARG A 580 23.65 24.29 19.33
N LEU A 581 23.63 25.08 18.27
CA LEU A 581 22.42 25.43 17.54
C LEU A 581 22.73 25.35 16.04
N PHE A 582 21.87 24.66 15.30
CA PHE A 582 21.93 24.67 13.84
C PHE A 582 20.53 24.60 13.25
N VAL A 583 20.39 25.04 12.00
CA VAL A 583 19.15 24.95 11.22
C VAL A 583 19.32 23.81 10.21
N ALA A 584 18.31 22.95 10.13
CA ALA A 584 18.30 21.86 9.16
C ALA A 584 16.85 21.45 8.84
N SER A 585 16.63 21.04 7.59
CA SER A 585 15.36 20.44 7.16
C SER A 585 15.04 19.19 7.99
N THR A 586 13.75 18.91 8.20
CA THR A 586 13.27 17.70 8.89
C THR A 586 13.85 16.41 8.31
N HIS A 587 14.17 16.36 7.01
CA HIS A 587 14.68 15.19 6.30
C HIS A 587 16.21 15.07 6.36
N ALA A 588 16.91 16.15 6.75
CA ALA A 588 18.36 16.20 6.81
C ALA A 588 18.93 15.15 7.78
N PRO A 589 19.97 14.39 7.37
CA PRO A 589 20.64 13.47 8.27
C PRO A 589 21.70 14.15 9.13
N VAL A 590 21.77 13.75 10.39
CA VAL A 590 22.71 14.26 11.39
C VAL A 590 23.55 13.11 11.92
N LEU A 591 24.88 13.32 11.96
CA LEU A 591 25.84 12.39 12.53
C LEU A 591 26.26 12.86 13.94
N PHE A 592 26.25 11.93 14.89
CA PHE A 592 26.65 12.14 16.27
C PHE A 592 27.88 11.28 16.55
N PHE A 593 29.04 11.92 16.77
CA PHE A 593 30.29 11.23 17.08
C PHE A 593 30.48 11.19 18.59
N SER A 594 30.88 10.03 19.11
CA SER A 594 31.09 9.83 20.55
C SER A 594 32.57 9.85 20.93
N SER A 595 32.83 10.10 22.22
CA SER A 595 34.17 10.05 22.81
C SER A 595 34.85 8.70 22.66
N LYS A 596 34.08 7.60 22.58
CA LYS A 596 34.57 6.22 22.41
C LYS A 596 34.77 5.80 20.95
N GLY A 597 34.63 6.72 19.99
CA GLY A 597 34.88 6.44 18.58
C GLY A 597 33.72 5.79 17.84
N GLN A 598 32.49 5.90 18.35
CA GLN A 598 31.27 5.50 17.64
C GLN A 598 30.69 6.69 16.88
N VAL A 599 29.95 6.40 15.82
CA VAL A 599 29.07 7.35 15.15
C VAL A 599 27.66 6.81 15.07
N TYR A 600 26.69 7.69 15.31
CA TYR A 600 25.27 7.43 15.19
C TYR A 600 24.66 8.36 14.14
N LYS A 601 23.67 7.87 13.39
CA LYS A 601 22.98 8.66 12.35
C LYS A 601 21.49 8.71 12.67
N MET A 602 20.90 9.90 12.57
CA MET A 602 19.45 10.07 12.60
C MET A 602 19.03 11.26 11.75
N LYS A 603 17.82 11.23 11.22
CA LYS A 603 17.22 12.39 10.55
C LYS A 603 16.64 13.34 11.58
N VAL A 604 16.61 14.64 11.26
CA VAL A 604 16.14 15.69 12.16
C VAL A 604 14.74 15.41 12.68
N TRP A 605 13.80 14.91 11.86
CA TRP A 605 12.42 14.66 12.30
C TRP A 605 12.27 13.68 13.47
N ARG A 606 13.26 12.78 13.66
CA ARG A 606 13.30 11.83 14.79
C ARG A 606 13.74 12.49 16.10
N LEU A 607 14.30 13.68 16.05
CA LEU A 607 14.59 14.48 17.24
C LEU A 607 13.29 14.93 17.90
N PRO A 608 13.28 15.08 19.23
CA PRO A 608 12.06 15.43 19.96
C PRO A 608 11.63 16.85 19.59
N LEU A 609 10.42 16.97 19.03
CA LEU A 609 9.75 18.25 18.83
C LEU A 609 9.37 18.83 20.19
N ALA A 610 9.74 20.08 20.44
CA ALA A 610 9.46 20.75 21.70
C ALA A 610 9.17 22.24 21.49
N ALA A 611 8.55 22.89 22.47
CA ALA A 611 8.45 24.34 22.48
C ALA A 611 9.83 24.99 22.68
N PRO A 612 10.08 26.23 22.20
CA PRO A 612 11.36 26.92 22.35
C PRO A 612 11.93 26.92 23.78
N GLN A 613 11.05 27.01 24.79
CA GLN A 613 11.40 27.09 26.21
C GLN A 613 11.57 25.74 26.90
N ALA A 614 11.22 24.62 26.26
CA ALA A 614 11.30 23.28 26.86
C ALA A 614 12.72 22.70 26.72
N ARG A 615 13.16 21.85 27.66
CA ARG A 615 14.53 21.29 27.68
C ARG A 615 14.82 20.28 26.56
N GLY A 616 13.82 19.57 26.04
CA GLY A 616 14.02 18.47 25.08
C GLY A 616 14.19 17.12 25.78
N LYS A 617 14.90 16.18 25.15
CA LYS A 617 15.25 14.87 25.74
C LYS A 617 16.76 14.66 25.77
N ALA A 618 17.26 13.98 26.81
CA ALA A 618 18.66 13.62 26.92
C ALA A 618 19.11 12.65 25.82
N LEU A 619 20.27 12.88 25.21
CA LEU A 619 20.84 12.11 24.12
C LEU A 619 21.04 10.63 24.48
N ILE A 620 21.40 10.33 25.73
CA ILE A 620 21.54 8.95 26.25
C ILE A 620 20.23 8.15 26.19
N ASN A 621 19.07 8.82 26.14
CA ASN A 621 17.77 8.16 26.01
C ASN A 621 17.34 7.98 24.54
N ILE A 622 18.07 8.57 23.59
CA ILE A 622 17.77 8.54 22.16
C ILE A 622 18.79 7.66 21.42
N LEU A 623 20.07 7.77 21.82
CA LEU A 623 21.20 7.04 21.28
C LEU A 623 21.64 5.93 22.24
N PRO A 624 22.00 4.74 21.75
CA PRO A 624 22.50 3.65 22.58
C PRO A 624 23.96 3.92 22.95
N LEU A 625 24.17 4.84 23.89
CA LEU A 625 25.47 5.20 24.45
C LEU A 625 25.82 4.26 25.60
N GLU A 626 27.08 3.86 25.70
CA GLU A 626 27.62 3.14 26.85
C GLU A 626 27.74 4.06 28.09
N GLN A 627 27.97 3.45 29.26
CA GLN A 627 28.32 4.21 30.46
C GLN A 627 29.59 5.05 30.20
N ASP A 628 29.53 6.33 30.61
CA ASP A 628 30.56 7.36 30.43
C ASP A 628 30.89 7.75 28.97
N GLU A 629 30.08 7.30 28.01
CA GLU A 629 30.17 7.74 26.62
C GLU A 629 29.40 9.05 26.39
N ARG A 630 30.09 10.06 25.84
CA ARG A 630 29.48 11.38 25.53
C ARG A 630 29.61 11.69 24.04
N ILE A 631 28.69 12.49 23.51
CA ILE A 631 28.79 13.02 22.15
C ILE A 631 29.81 14.15 22.13
N THR A 632 30.84 14.04 21.29
CA THR A 632 31.90 15.03 21.12
C THR A 632 31.55 16.01 20.00
N SER A 633 31.15 15.51 18.83
CA SER A 633 30.91 16.34 17.63
C SER A 633 29.58 15.97 16.98
N VAL A 634 28.85 16.98 16.48
CA VAL A 634 27.59 16.82 15.74
C VAL A 634 27.80 17.41 14.37
N VAL A 635 27.63 16.60 13.33
CA VAL A 635 27.91 16.97 11.95
C VAL A 635 26.61 16.84 11.14
N LEU A 636 26.21 17.94 10.51
CA LEU A 636 25.14 17.95 9.53
C LEU A 636 25.65 17.39 8.21
N LEU A 637 24.91 16.45 7.64
CA LEU A 637 25.16 15.96 6.29
C LEU A 637 24.39 16.83 5.30
N PRO A 638 25.04 17.31 4.23
CA PRO A 638 24.32 17.87 3.09
C PRO A 638 23.27 16.89 2.58
N GLU A 639 22.09 17.42 2.22
CA GLU A 639 21.01 16.61 1.63
C GLU A 639 21.37 16.15 0.21
N ASP A 640 22.23 16.88 -0.51
CA ASP A 640 22.70 16.49 -1.83
C ASP A 640 23.77 15.38 -1.73
N GLU A 641 23.45 14.20 -2.27
CA GLU A 641 24.37 13.06 -2.36
C GLU A 641 25.61 13.36 -3.21
N GLY A 642 25.55 14.31 -4.14
CA GLY A 642 26.68 14.75 -4.95
C GLY A 642 27.73 15.53 -4.16
N GLU A 643 27.30 16.39 -3.24
CA GLU A 643 28.20 17.13 -2.34
C GLU A 643 28.89 16.20 -1.34
N ASN A 644 28.16 15.18 -0.87
CA ASN A 644 28.70 14.16 0.04
C ASN A 644 29.91 13.39 -0.52
N GLN A 645 30.06 13.31 -1.85
CA GLN A 645 31.19 12.62 -2.48
C GLN A 645 32.49 13.43 -2.45
N ARG A 646 32.41 14.76 -2.35
CA ARG A 646 33.58 15.66 -2.33
C ARG A 646 34.10 15.92 -0.92
N LEU A 647 33.23 15.82 0.08
CA LEU A 647 33.58 16.09 1.46
C LEU A 647 34.32 14.91 2.12
N GLN A 648 35.31 15.26 2.93
CA GLN A 648 36.08 14.35 3.76
C GLN A 648 35.84 14.70 5.23
N ILE A 649 36.14 13.76 6.12
CA ILE A 649 36.00 13.95 7.56
C ILE A 649 37.34 13.68 8.24
N MET A 650 37.77 14.64 9.05
CA MET A 650 38.98 14.57 9.86
C MET A 650 38.60 14.28 11.31
N PHE A 651 39.32 13.35 11.93
CA PHE A 651 39.22 13.01 13.34
C PHE A 651 40.51 13.40 14.05
N ALA A 652 40.40 13.90 15.27
CA ALA A 652 41.52 14.10 16.19
C ALA A 652 41.24 13.40 17.53
N THR A 653 42.24 12.72 18.08
CA THR A 653 42.18 12.11 19.41
C THR A 653 42.91 12.96 20.44
N THR A 654 42.56 12.78 21.72
CA THR A 654 43.24 13.44 22.85
C THR A 654 44.74 13.14 22.91
N GLY A 655 45.17 11.98 22.39
CA GLY A 655 46.58 11.57 22.28
C GLY A 655 47.34 12.17 21.09
N GLY A 656 46.72 13.04 20.30
CA GLY A 656 47.36 13.70 19.15
C GLY A 656 47.42 12.84 17.88
N THR A 657 46.62 11.77 17.81
CA THR A 657 46.41 10.99 16.59
C THR A 657 45.33 11.64 15.74
N VAL A 658 45.55 11.68 14.43
CA VAL A 658 44.58 12.17 13.44
C VAL A 658 44.28 11.13 12.38
N ARG A 659 43.08 11.23 11.81
CA ARG A 659 42.60 10.32 10.77
C ARG A 659 41.70 11.02 9.79
N ARG A 660 41.86 10.72 8.50
CA ARG A 660 41.04 11.24 7.40
C ARG A 660 40.27 10.11 6.72
N ASN A 661 38.96 10.27 6.59
CA ASN A 661 38.07 9.33 5.89
C ASN A 661 37.18 10.07 4.88
N ALA A 662 36.64 9.34 3.91
CA ALA A 662 35.61 9.88 3.04
C ALA A 662 34.30 9.99 3.82
N LEU A 663 33.51 11.05 3.60
CA LEU A 663 32.20 11.19 4.25
C LEU A 663 31.26 10.03 3.87
N THR A 664 31.44 9.47 2.68
CA THR A 664 30.71 8.30 2.17
C THR A 664 30.83 7.05 3.06
N ASP A 665 31.92 6.90 3.84
CA ASP A 665 32.09 5.80 4.80
C ASP A 665 30.99 5.79 5.88
N PHE A 666 30.28 6.91 6.04
CA PHE A 666 29.24 7.19 7.02
C PHE A 666 27.83 7.33 6.42
N GLN A 667 27.63 7.03 5.14
CA GLN A 667 26.30 7.05 4.52
C GLN A 667 25.34 6.04 5.16
N GLN A 668 25.80 4.81 5.36
CA GLN A 668 25.04 3.76 6.04
C GLN A 668 25.57 3.56 7.46
N VAL A 669 24.76 3.91 8.46
CA VAL A 669 25.03 3.74 9.89
C VAL A 669 23.83 3.05 10.52
N ASN A 670 24.07 1.93 11.20
CA ASN A 670 23.02 1.16 11.85
C ASN A 670 22.49 1.90 13.08
N ARG A 671 21.30 1.51 13.55
CA ARG A 671 20.68 2.12 14.75
C ARG A 671 21.55 1.99 16.01
N ASN A 672 22.30 0.90 16.15
CA ASN A 672 23.23 0.69 17.26
C ASN A 672 24.55 1.47 17.13
N GLY A 673 24.65 2.35 16.13
CA GLY A 673 25.87 3.04 15.78
C GLY A 673 26.78 2.20 14.89
N LYS A 674 27.92 2.81 14.54
CA LYS A 674 28.96 2.21 13.70
C LYS A 674 30.30 2.74 14.22
N ILE A 675 31.32 1.89 14.25
CA ILE A 675 32.67 2.34 14.66
C ILE A 675 33.15 3.38 13.65
N ALA A 676 33.43 4.60 14.09
CA ALA A 676 34.01 5.66 13.28
C ALA A 676 35.53 5.52 13.19
N MET A 677 36.16 5.21 14.32
CA MET A 677 37.60 5.12 14.49
C MET A 677 37.91 4.19 15.65
N LYS A 678 38.94 3.33 15.52
CA LYS A 678 39.49 2.63 16.68
C LYS A 678 40.40 3.57 17.46
N LEU A 679 40.25 3.56 18.77
CA LEU A 679 41.07 4.35 19.69
C LEU A 679 42.11 3.46 20.36
N ALA A 680 43.25 4.04 20.71
CA ALA A 680 44.20 3.39 21.61
C ALA A 680 43.63 3.35 23.04
N GLU A 681 44.16 2.47 23.88
CA GLU A 681 43.72 2.35 25.28
C GLU A 681 43.94 3.66 26.02
N GLY A 682 42.88 4.21 26.63
CA GLY A 682 42.91 5.49 27.34
C GLY A 682 42.77 6.74 26.45
N GLU A 683 42.66 6.61 25.13
CA GLU A 683 42.38 7.74 24.23
C GLU A 683 40.87 7.94 23.98
N ALA A 684 40.48 9.18 23.71
CA ALA A 684 39.13 9.56 23.30
C ALA A 684 39.19 10.42 22.03
N ILE A 685 38.09 10.49 21.28
CA ILE A 685 37.93 11.54 20.26
C ILE A 685 37.91 12.89 20.96
N ALA A 686 38.78 13.80 20.53
CA ALA A 686 38.77 15.20 20.94
C ALA A 686 37.79 15.99 20.06
N ASP A 687 37.88 15.85 18.74
CA ASP A 687 37.02 16.57 17.81
C ASP A 687 36.94 15.91 16.41
N VAL A 688 35.92 16.29 15.65
CA VAL A 688 35.61 15.81 14.30
C VAL A 688 35.13 16.96 13.43
N GLY A 689 35.77 17.16 12.28
CA GLY A 689 35.46 18.27 11.36
C GLY A 689 35.32 17.80 9.91
N LEU A 690 34.40 18.43 9.17
CA LEU A 690 34.32 18.29 7.72
C LEU A 690 35.45 19.10 7.08
N CYS A 691 36.06 18.54 6.04
CA CYS A 691 37.17 19.18 5.34
C CYS A 691 37.19 18.77 3.86
N THR A 692 37.91 19.56 3.07
CA THR A 692 38.28 19.29 1.69
C THR A 692 39.80 19.15 1.57
N GLU A 693 40.31 18.87 0.38
CA GLU A 693 41.76 18.82 0.15
C GLU A 693 42.42 20.21 0.18
N ASP A 694 41.62 21.27 0.09
CA ASP A 694 42.04 22.68 0.08
C ASP A 694 42.07 23.31 1.48
N ASP A 695 41.93 22.50 2.53
CA ASP A 695 41.94 22.95 3.92
C ASP A 695 43.21 22.51 4.67
N ASP A 696 43.50 23.20 5.77
CA ASP A 696 44.51 22.82 6.75
C ASP A 696 43.86 22.36 8.05
N VAL A 697 44.57 21.48 8.77
CA VAL A 697 44.24 21.06 10.13
C VAL A 697 45.11 21.83 11.11
N LEU A 698 44.49 22.49 12.08
CA LEU A 698 45.15 23.09 13.24
C LEU A 698 44.78 22.29 14.49
N LEU A 699 45.77 21.65 15.12
CA LEU A 699 45.59 21.01 16.43
C LEU A 699 46.16 21.92 17.52
N THR A 700 45.45 22.05 18.63
CA THR A 700 45.89 22.82 19.80
C THR A 700 45.91 21.93 21.04
N THR A 701 46.96 22.08 21.86
CA THR A 701 47.16 21.29 23.09
C THR A 701 46.90 22.10 24.35
N ALA A 702 46.65 21.40 25.45
CA ALA A 702 46.43 21.99 26.76
C ALA A 702 47.65 22.77 27.28
N ALA A 703 48.88 22.33 26.97
CA ALA A 703 50.10 23.01 27.35
C ALA A 703 50.42 24.28 26.51
N GLY A 704 49.56 24.64 25.54
CA GLY A 704 49.71 25.85 24.74
C GLY A 704 50.52 25.67 23.46
N ALA A 705 50.75 24.43 23.02
CA ALA A 705 51.34 24.15 21.71
C ALA A 705 50.26 24.01 20.63
N CYS A 706 50.62 24.25 19.37
CA CYS A 706 49.78 23.95 18.22
C CYS A 706 50.59 23.51 17.01
N ILE A 707 49.95 22.77 16.10
CA ILE A 707 50.54 22.41 14.81
C ILE A 707 49.50 22.62 13.70
N ARG A 708 49.93 23.26 12.61
CA ARG A 708 49.14 23.44 11.39
C ARG A 708 49.78 22.64 10.26
N PHE A 709 48.99 21.83 9.56
CA PHE A 709 49.44 21.06 8.39
C PHE A 709 48.29 20.90 7.38
N PRO A 710 48.56 20.75 6.07
CA PRO A 710 47.52 20.53 5.07
C PRO A 710 46.77 19.23 5.29
N VAL A 711 45.47 19.21 5.00
CA VAL A 711 44.64 17.99 5.14
C VAL A 711 45.22 16.82 4.31
N THR A 712 45.91 17.11 3.21
CA THR A 712 46.58 16.14 2.33
C THR A 712 47.81 15.45 2.93
N GLU A 713 48.40 15.96 4.02
CA GLU A 713 49.47 15.28 4.79
C GLU A 713 48.97 14.01 5.50
N VAL A 714 47.66 13.91 5.71
CA VAL A 714 47.00 12.73 6.23
C VAL A 714 46.38 11.98 5.06
N ARG A 715 46.88 10.79 4.75
CA ARG A 715 46.30 9.97 3.68
C ARG A 715 44.81 9.70 3.94
N LEU A 716 44.03 9.58 2.86
CA LEU A 716 42.66 9.07 2.96
C LEU A 716 42.71 7.58 3.31
N PHE A 717 42.21 7.22 4.49
CA PHE A 717 42.20 5.82 4.92
C PHE A 717 41.07 5.05 4.25
N LYS A 718 41.38 3.87 3.72
CA LYS A 718 40.37 2.90 3.28
C LYS A 718 39.89 2.10 4.49
N GLY A 719 38.60 2.17 4.81
CA GLY A 719 38.02 1.50 5.98
C GLY A 719 38.24 2.26 7.29
N ARG A 720 37.86 1.65 8.42
CA ARG A 720 37.73 2.34 9.74
C ARG A 720 38.42 1.60 10.90
N ASP A 721 39.06 0.46 10.61
CA ASP A 721 39.64 -0.44 11.61
C ASP A 721 41.04 -0.07 12.11
N SER A 722 41.56 1.11 11.76
CA SER A 722 42.89 1.55 12.17
C SER A 722 42.85 2.79 13.05
N VAL A 723 43.93 2.98 13.82
CA VAL A 723 44.02 4.04 14.85
C VAL A 723 44.33 5.41 14.24
N GLY A 724 44.94 5.49 13.05
CA GLY A 724 45.27 6.75 12.38
C GLY A 724 46.77 6.99 12.25
N VAL A 725 47.18 8.24 12.07
CA VAL A 725 48.59 8.68 12.06
C VAL A 725 48.79 9.80 13.08
N ARG A 726 50.02 9.97 13.56
CA ARG A 726 50.33 11.07 14.48
C ARG A 726 50.17 12.43 13.78
N GLY A 727 49.35 13.30 14.36
CA GLY A 727 49.13 14.69 13.94
C GLY A 727 50.04 15.66 14.67
N ILE A 728 50.22 15.51 15.99
CA ILE A 728 51.14 16.30 16.81
C ILE A 728 51.93 15.39 17.76
N ARG A 729 53.16 15.77 18.09
CA ARG A 729 53.94 15.12 19.15
C ARG A 729 53.73 15.86 20.46
N LEU A 730 53.07 15.19 21.40
CA LEU A 730 52.79 15.71 22.74
C LEU A 730 54.00 15.54 23.68
N GLU A 731 54.10 16.45 24.64
CA GLU A 731 54.99 16.33 25.79
C GLU A 731 54.33 15.49 26.91
N GLU A 732 55.07 15.14 27.95
CA GLU A 732 54.56 14.32 29.05
C GLU A 732 53.43 15.07 29.79
N SER A 733 52.28 14.42 29.95
CA SER A 733 51.06 15.00 30.57
C SER A 733 50.37 16.14 29.79
N ASP A 734 50.67 16.29 28.49
CA ASP A 734 49.93 17.15 27.56
C ASP A 734 48.88 16.36 26.76
N SER A 735 47.87 17.03 26.23
CA SER A 735 46.79 16.42 25.44
C SER A 735 46.23 17.40 24.41
N VAL A 736 45.72 16.89 23.29
CA VAL A 736 44.98 17.70 22.32
C VAL A 736 43.60 18.03 22.87
N ILE A 737 43.25 19.31 22.85
CA ILE A 737 41.97 19.83 23.36
C ILE A 737 41.00 20.20 22.24
N SER A 738 41.49 20.48 21.03
CA SER A 738 40.66 20.94 19.92
C SER A 738 41.35 20.73 18.57
N MET A 739 40.51 20.67 17.52
CA MET A 739 40.94 20.66 16.13
C MET A 739 40.12 21.69 15.37
N ALA A 740 40.79 22.59 14.66
CA ALA A 740 40.16 23.53 13.74
C ALA A 740 40.49 23.15 12.30
N ILE A 741 39.48 23.17 11.42
CA ILE A 741 39.66 23.13 9.97
C ILE A 741 39.71 24.59 9.50
N ILE A 742 40.82 24.97 8.88
CA ILE A 742 41.07 26.35 8.47
C ILE A 742 41.45 26.42 6.99
N ARG A 743 41.12 27.53 6.33
CA ARG A 743 41.33 27.71 4.89
C ARG A 743 42.82 27.70 4.55
N HIS A 744 43.21 26.90 3.55
CA HIS A 744 44.59 26.88 3.07
C HIS A 744 44.90 28.12 2.22
N VAL A 745 46.11 28.66 2.41
CA VAL A 745 46.69 29.71 1.57
C VAL A 745 48.16 29.38 1.36
N ASP A 746 48.55 29.22 0.09
CA ASP A 746 49.94 29.01 -0.30
C ASP A 746 50.69 30.34 -0.24
N ALA A 747 51.17 30.72 0.96
CA ALA A 747 51.93 31.95 1.20
C ALA A 747 53.22 31.68 1.99
N ASP A 748 54.34 32.15 1.45
CA ASP A 748 55.64 32.04 2.11
C ASP A 748 55.72 32.89 3.40
N ALA A 749 56.83 32.77 4.13
CA ALA A 749 57.00 33.49 5.39
C ALA A 749 57.04 35.02 5.21
N GLU A 750 57.64 35.51 4.12
CA GLU A 750 57.76 36.94 3.85
C GLU A 750 56.39 37.55 3.50
N GLN A 751 55.58 36.85 2.69
CA GLN A 751 54.23 37.25 2.33
C GLN A 751 53.29 37.31 3.54
N ARG A 752 53.35 36.33 4.44
CA ARG A 752 52.54 36.33 5.67
C ARG A 752 52.93 37.47 6.62
N LEU A 753 54.23 37.73 6.79
CA LEU A 753 54.72 38.85 7.58
C LEU A 753 54.33 40.20 6.96
N ALA A 754 54.45 40.35 5.64
CA ALA A 754 54.04 41.54 4.90
C ALA A 754 52.53 41.80 5.03
N TYR A 755 51.69 40.75 4.93
CA TYR A 755 50.25 40.83 5.14
C TYR A 755 49.90 41.31 6.56
N ILE A 756 50.47 40.66 7.59
CA ILE A 756 50.22 41.01 9.00
C ILE A 756 50.66 42.46 9.27
N LYS A 757 51.81 42.88 8.76
CA LYS A 757 52.33 44.24 8.90
C LYS A 757 51.41 45.28 8.23
N MET A 758 50.97 45.02 7.00
CA MET A 758 50.05 45.89 6.27
C MET A 758 48.68 45.97 6.95
N ARG A 759 48.17 44.85 7.46
CA ARG A 759 46.89 44.79 8.19
C ARG A 759 46.93 45.57 9.51
N ARG A 760 47.99 45.40 10.31
CA ARG A 760 48.18 46.16 11.58
C ARG A 760 48.29 47.67 11.32
N ALA A 761 48.95 48.07 10.23
CA ALA A 761 49.02 49.47 9.82
C ALA A 761 47.65 50.04 9.43
N LEU A 762 46.84 49.29 8.67
CA LEU A 762 45.49 49.70 8.24
C LEU A 762 44.48 49.75 9.40
N ARG A 763 44.63 48.89 10.43
CA ARG A 763 43.80 48.91 11.64
C ARG A 763 44.23 49.94 12.70
N GLY A 764 45.32 50.69 12.47
CA GLY A 764 45.81 51.71 13.40
C GLY A 764 46.54 51.17 14.63
N GLU A 765 47.01 49.93 14.60
CA GLU A 765 47.62 49.20 15.73
C GLU A 765 49.16 49.40 15.82
N ALA A 766 49.73 50.32 15.05
CA ALA A 766 51.19 50.50 14.92
C ALA A 766 51.90 51.08 16.17
N GLY A 767 51.16 51.45 17.22
CA GLY A 767 51.68 52.24 18.36
C GLY A 767 52.10 51.47 19.61
N GLU A 768 51.78 50.18 19.76
CA GLU A 768 51.98 49.46 21.04
C GLU A 768 52.60 48.07 20.84
N SER A 769 53.89 47.98 20.51
CA SER A 769 54.79 46.85 20.85
C SER A 769 56.17 47.01 20.20
N ALA A 770 56.95 47.97 20.71
CA ALA A 770 58.36 48.14 20.32
C ALA A 770 59.35 47.27 21.13
N GLU A 771 58.90 46.26 21.88
CA GLU A 771 59.76 45.58 22.88
C GLU A 771 60.00 44.07 22.68
N VAL A 772 59.72 43.47 21.51
CA VAL A 772 60.18 42.08 21.25
C VAL A 772 60.75 41.88 19.85
N GLU A 773 61.37 42.90 19.26
CA GLU A 773 62.16 42.72 18.03
C GLU A 773 63.65 42.64 18.35
N GLN A 774 64.07 41.50 18.91
CA GLN A 774 65.48 41.09 18.90
C GLN A 774 65.60 39.57 18.99
N GLU A 775 65.15 38.88 17.95
CA GLU A 775 65.73 37.61 17.48
C GLU A 775 64.98 37.16 16.21
N GLU A 776 65.49 37.58 15.05
CA GLU A 776 65.59 36.84 13.79
C GLU A 776 65.77 37.88 12.66
N GLY A 777 66.95 37.87 12.06
CA GLY A 777 67.32 38.82 11.01
C GLY A 777 66.47 38.65 9.75
N ALA A 778 65.96 39.77 9.22
CA ALA A 778 65.39 39.82 7.89
C ALA A 778 65.67 41.19 7.24
N ASN A 779 66.70 41.21 6.38
CA ASN A 779 66.77 42.15 5.26
C ASN A 779 65.81 41.65 4.18
N GLY A 780 64.72 42.38 3.91
CA GLY A 780 63.81 42.04 2.81
C GLY A 780 62.50 42.82 2.86
N SER A 781 62.44 43.93 2.13
CA SER A 781 61.21 44.71 1.90
C SER A 781 60.38 44.10 0.76
N GLY A 782 59.55 43.10 1.05
CA GLY A 782 58.53 42.63 0.11
C GLY A 782 57.22 43.40 0.28
N GLN A 783 56.86 44.26 -0.68
CA GLN A 783 55.51 44.86 -0.73
C GLN A 783 54.53 43.83 -1.31
N LEU A 784 53.42 43.57 -0.61
CA LEU A 784 52.33 42.70 -1.08
C LEU A 784 51.48 43.48 -2.12
N SER A 785 51.11 42.86 -3.24
CA SER A 785 50.19 43.50 -4.19
C SER A 785 48.77 43.65 -3.59
N GLN A 786 48.01 44.63 -4.05
CA GLN A 786 46.65 44.89 -3.53
C GLN A 786 45.69 43.72 -3.80
N GLU A 787 45.84 43.05 -4.95
CA GLU A 787 45.07 41.84 -5.29
C GLU A 787 45.40 40.67 -4.35
N ARG A 788 46.69 40.44 -4.06
CA ARG A 788 47.12 39.39 -3.13
C ARG A 788 46.70 39.68 -1.69
N TYR A 789 46.72 40.96 -1.29
CA TYR A 789 46.20 41.38 0.01
C TYR A 789 44.70 41.09 0.14
N ALA A 790 43.90 41.36 -0.89
CA ALA A 790 42.47 41.05 -0.91
C ALA A 790 42.19 39.53 -0.89
N GLU A 791 42.95 38.75 -1.66
CA GLU A 791 42.86 37.28 -1.66
C GLU A 791 43.17 36.69 -0.28
N MET A 792 44.27 37.12 0.34
CA MET A 792 44.63 36.71 1.70
C MET A 792 43.62 37.23 2.72
N GLY A 793 43.07 38.44 2.54
CA GLY A 793 42.00 38.96 3.39
C GLY A 793 40.75 38.09 3.38
N ALA A 794 40.32 37.64 2.19
CA ALA A 794 39.12 36.81 2.04
C ALA A 794 39.23 35.40 2.68
N LYS A 795 40.47 34.92 2.88
CA LYS A 795 40.75 33.61 3.49
C LYS A 795 41.24 33.69 4.93
N GLU A 796 41.42 34.89 5.49
CA GLU A 796 41.87 35.05 6.87
C GLU A 796 40.77 34.64 7.84
N GLN A 797 41.08 33.71 8.73
CA GLN A 797 40.24 33.36 9.89
C GLN A 797 40.91 33.80 11.20
N PHE A 798 40.12 34.07 12.24
CA PHE A 798 40.61 34.32 13.59
C PHE A 798 40.44 33.09 14.46
N ILE A 799 41.53 32.65 15.08
CA ILE A 799 41.50 31.55 16.03
C ILE A 799 41.41 32.15 17.43
N LEU A 800 40.32 31.85 18.12
CA LEU A 800 40.19 32.12 19.53
C LEU A 800 40.94 31.04 20.32
N THR A 801 41.68 31.42 21.35
CA THR A 801 42.26 30.51 22.34
C THR A 801 41.90 31.00 23.73
N VAL A 802 41.44 30.11 24.60
CA VAL A 802 41.06 30.41 25.99
C VAL A 802 41.72 29.44 26.96
N SER A 803 42.15 29.94 28.13
CA SER A 803 42.77 29.18 29.21
C SER A 803 41.85 28.95 30.42
N GLU A 804 42.23 28.01 31.29
CA GLU A 804 41.45 27.59 32.47
C GLU A 804 41.26 28.73 33.49
N ASN A 805 42.16 29.71 33.56
CA ASN A 805 41.99 30.89 34.43
C ASN A 805 41.36 32.10 33.70
N GLY A 806 40.63 31.87 32.60
CA GLY A 806 39.81 32.89 31.95
C GLY A 806 40.57 33.91 31.09
N TYR A 807 41.82 33.63 30.70
CA TYR A 807 42.54 34.45 29.72
C TYR A 807 42.21 33.99 28.31
N GLY A 808 42.06 34.93 27.39
CA GLY A 808 41.80 34.61 25.99
C GLY A 808 42.32 35.64 25.02
N LYS A 809 42.49 35.19 23.78
CA LYS A 809 42.94 36.03 22.67
C LYS A 809 42.43 35.51 21.34
N ARG A 810 42.35 36.42 20.37
CA ARG A 810 42.18 36.09 18.96
C ARG A 810 43.51 36.24 18.24
N THR A 811 43.85 35.28 17.39
CA THR A 811 45.07 35.32 16.60
C THR A 811 44.75 34.99 15.16
N SER A 812 45.33 35.74 14.21
CA SER A 812 45.16 35.48 12.78
C SER A 812 45.60 34.07 12.42
N SER A 813 44.87 33.39 11.55
CA SER A 813 45.24 32.11 10.95
C SER A 813 46.62 32.15 10.28
N TYR A 814 47.05 33.27 9.68
CA TYR A 814 48.39 33.45 9.09
C TYR A 814 49.51 33.56 10.12
N GLU A 815 49.12 33.88 11.34
CA GLU A 815 49.76 33.52 12.59
C GLU A 815 50.44 32.16 12.47
N TYR A 816 49.63 31.12 12.33
CA TYR A 816 50.00 29.72 12.42
C TYR A 816 50.67 29.26 11.12
N ARG A 817 51.99 29.03 11.16
CA ARG A 817 52.75 28.60 9.99
C ARG A 817 52.39 27.16 9.63
N VAL A 818 52.22 26.90 8.33
CA VAL A 818 52.04 25.54 7.82
C VAL A 818 53.36 24.77 7.99
N THR A 819 53.27 23.58 8.55
CA THR A 819 54.39 22.64 8.78
C THR A 819 53.98 21.22 8.39
N GLY A 820 54.91 20.27 8.41
CA GLY A 820 54.57 18.85 8.30
C GLY A 820 53.95 18.31 9.59
N ARG A 821 53.07 17.30 9.47
CA ARG A 821 52.43 16.68 10.64
C ARG A 821 53.43 15.93 11.54
N GLY A 822 53.07 15.72 12.80
CA GLY A 822 53.80 14.89 13.76
C GLY A 822 55.01 15.56 14.43
N GLY A 823 55.23 16.86 14.17
CA GLY A 823 56.20 17.68 14.88
C GLY A 823 55.75 18.07 16.29
N LYS A 824 56.64 18.74 17.05
CA LYS A 824 56.33 19.27 18.40
C LYS A 824 55.38 20.47 18.39
N GLY A 825 55.11 21.05 17.22
CA GLY A 825 54.33 22.27 17.08
C GLY A 825 55.10 23.54 17.45
N ILE A 826 54.36 24.63 17.55
CA ILE A 826 54.80 25.97 17.92
C ILE A 826 53.87 26.52 19.01
N VAL A 827 54.26 27.59 19.69
CA VAL A 827 53.42 28.20 20.74
C VAL A 827 52.13 28.75 20.12
N ALA A 828 51.00 28.27 20.60
CA ALA A 828 49.66 28.77 20.30
C ALA A 828 49.29 29.95 21.21
N MET A 829 49.65 29.85 22.49
CA MET A 829 49.50 30.84 23.55
C MET A 829 50.54 30.53 24.63
N ALA A 830 51.21 31.55 25.16
CA ALA A 830 52.17 31.35 26.24
C ALA A 830 51.43 30.97 27.54
N VAL A 831 51.57 29.73 27.99
CA VAL A 831 50.97 29.20 29.22
C VAL A 831 51.93 29.34 30.40
N ASN A 832 51.42 29.80 31.54
CA ASN A 832 52.14 29.92 32.82
C ASN A 832 51.18 29.70 34.01
N GLU A 833 51.67 29.81 35.24
CA GLU A 833 50.84 29.65 36.44
C GLU A 833 49.70 30.68 36.54
N ARG A 834 49.82 31.84 35.89
CA ARG A 834 48.83 32.92 35.94
C ARG A 834 47.62 32.63 35.05
N ASN A 835 47.83 32.20 33.81
CA ASN A 835 46.71 31.94 32.89
C ASN A 835 46.29 30.45 32.85
N GLY A 836 47.17 29.53 33.23
CA GLY A 836 46.86 28.10 33.26
C GLY A 836 46.74 27.47 31.88
N ARG A 837 46.40 26.18 31.86
CA ARG A 837 46.30 25.36 30.64
C ARG A 837 45.21 25.88 29.69
N LEU A 838 45.38 25.65 28.39
CA LEU A 838 44.34 25.94 27.41
C LEU A 838 43.17 24.96 27.56
N VAL A 839 41.96 25.48 27.36
CA VAL A 839 40.69 24.73 27.47
C VAL A 839 39.92 24.71 26.16
N ALA A 840 40.11 25.70 25.28
CA ALA A 840 39.48 25.70 23.97
C ALA A 840 40.29 26.46 22.92
N SER A 841 40.15 26.01 21.67
CA SER A 841 40.63 26.73 20.51
C SER A 841 39.80 26.42 19.26
N PHE A 842 39.24 27.43 18.62
CA PHE A 842 38.39 27.27 17.43
C PHE A 842 38.33 28.57 16.63
N PRO A 843 37.99 28.52 15.32
CA PRO A 843 37.80 29.71 14.50
C PRO A 843 36.54 30.48 14.96
N VAL A 844 36.62 31.80 14.89
CA VAL A 844 35.53 32.72 15.24
C VAL A 844 35.49 33.89 14.24
N GLU A 845 34.30 34.40 13.99
CA GLU A 845 34.05 35.65 13.28
C GLU A 845 33.86 36.81 14.28
N ASP A 846 33.98 38.05 13.82
CA ASP A 846 33.86 39.25 14.69
C ASP A 846 32.47 39.35 15.35
N ALA A 847 31.44 38.86 14.66
CA ALA A 847 30.05 38.78 15.07
C ALA A 847 29.76 37.74 16.18
N ASP A 848 30.66 36.77 16.36
CA ASP A 848 30.39 35.60 17.19
C ASP A 848 30.46 35.90 18.69
N GLN A 849 29.96 34.94 19.47
CA GLN A 849 30.00 34.98 20.92
C GLN A 849 30.55 33.64 21.45
N ILE A 850 31.02 33.65 22.69
CA ILE A 850 31.41 32.43 23.39
C ILE A 850 30.67 32.29 24.71
N MET A 851 30.46 31.04 25.12
CA MET A 851 29.99 30.69 26.45
C MET A 851 31.11 29.98 27.21
N LEU A 852 31.46 30.48 28.40
CA LEU A 852 32.43 29.87 29.31
C LEU A 852 31.67 29.19 30.45
N VAL A 853 32.11 27.99 30.83
CA VAL A 853 31.61 27.24 31.99
C VAL A 853 32.75 27.03 32.97
N THR A 854 32.51 27.28 34.26
CA THR A 854 33.47 26.96 35.32
C THR A 854 33.14 25.65 36.03
N ASP A 855 34.12 25.06 36.73
CA ASP A 855 33.91 23.92 37.63
C ASP A 855 32.98 24.23 38.82
N GLY A 856 32.86 25.51 39.19
CA GLY A 856 31.87 26.04 40.13
C GLY A 856 30.45 26.19 39.55
N GLY A 857 30.25 25.91 38.26
CA GLY A 857 28.94 25.99 37.60
C GLY A 857 28.54 27.40 37.12
N GLN A 858 29.46 28.37 37.10
CA GLN A 858 29.19 29.69 36.55
C GLN A 858 29.19 29.64 35.01
N LEU A 859 28.24 30.36 34.41
CA LEU A 859 28.06 30.47 32.97
C LEU A 859 28.21 31.92 32.53
N ILE A 860 29.18 32.20 31.67
CA ILE A 860 29.44 33.55 31.16
C ILE A 860 29.36 33.56 29.65
N ARG A 861 28.47 34.40 29.12
CA ARG A 861 28.34 34.69 27.68
C ARG A 861 29.05 35.99 27.35
N CYS A 862 30.03 35.97 26.45
CA CYS A 862 30.82 37.14 26.08
C CYS A 862 30.92 37.27 24.54
N PRO A 863 30.72 38.46 23.96
CA PRO A 863 31.03 38.72 22.56
C PRO A 863 32.50 38.55 22.24
N VAL A 864 32.80 37.94 21.10
CA VAL A 864 34.17 37.73 20.63
C VAL A 864 34.85 39.04 20.23
N ASP A 865 34.09 40.02 19.73
CA ASP A 865 34.60 41.34 19.33
C ASP A 865 35.40 42.05 20.43
N GLY A 866 35.02 41.87 21.70
CA GLY A 866 35.73 42.45 22.86
C GLY A 866 37.06 41.79 23.20
N ILE A 867 37.39 40.63 22.60
CA ILE A 867 38.61 39.87 22.89
C ILE A 867 39.74 40.37 22.00
N ARG A 868 40.86 40.79 22.61
CA ARG A 868 41.98 41.43 21.89
C ARG A 868 42.56 40.50 20.81
N ILE A 869 42.82 41.07 19.63
CA ILE A 869 43.60 40.41 18.57
C ILE A 869 45.08 40.64 18.85
N VAL A 870 45.81 39.57 19.11
CA VAL A 870 47.23 39.62 19.46
C VAL A 870 47.97 38.40 18.91
N GLY A 871 49.29 38.51 18.82
CA GLY A 871 50.13 37.46 18.27
C GLY A 871 50.15 36.18 19.11
N ARG A 872 50.54 35.06 18.50
CA ARG A 872 50.50 33.72 19.12
C ARG A 872 51.20 33.63 20.48
N ALA A 873 52.39 34.23 20.62
CA ALA A 873 53.21 34.12 21.84
C ALA A 873 52.68 34.97 23.03
N SER A 874 51.61 35.74 22.83
CA SER A 874 51.02 36.54 23.91
C SER A 874 50.17 35.69 24.86
N GLN A 875 49.97 36.20 26.07
CA GLN A 875 49.10 35.60 27.10
C GLN A 875 47.61 35.95 26.91
N GLY A 876 47.28 36.85 25.98
CA GLY A 876 45.92 37.38 25.82
C GLY A 876 45.51 38.33 26.94
N VAL A 877 44.21 38.63 26.97
CA VAL A 877 43.56 39.49 27.96
C VAL A 877 42.64 38.67 28.84
N ILE A 878 42.28 39.19 30.01
CA ILE A 878 41.26 38.58 30.85
C ILE A 878 39.93 38.69 30.11
N VAL A 879 39.39 37.53 29.72
CA VAL A 879 38.05 37.40 29.15
C VAL A 879 37.05 37.21 30.28
N PHE A 880 37.48 36.52 31.35
CA PHE A 880 36.70 36.32 32.57
C PHE A 880 37.63 36.26 33.80
N ASP A 881 37.23 36.92 34.89
CA ASP A 881 37.94 36.88 36.17
C ASP A 881 37.41 35.73 37.01
N THR A 882 38.16 34.63 37.09
CA THR A 882 37.79 33.44 37.86
C THR A 882 38.02 33.67 39.36
N ALA A 883 37.06 33.29 40.22
CA ALA A 883 37.24 33.34 41.66
C ALA A 883 38.40 32.43 42.14
N GLU A 884 38.93 32.69 43.34
CA GLU A 884 40.07 31.93 43.88
C GLU A 884 39.73 30.43 44.02
N GLY A 885 40.39 29.59 43.20
CA GLY A 885 40.17 28.14 43.16
C GLY A 885 39.18 27.65 42.10
N GLU A 886 38.50 28.55 41.39
CA GLU A 886 37.55 28.24 40.30
C GLU A 886 38.26 28.28 38.93
N ARG A 887 37.90 27.36 38.03
CA ARG A 887 38.54 27.25 36.71
C ARG A 887 37.50 27.06 35.62
N VAL A 888 37.75 27.65 34.45
CA VAL A 888 37.01 27.37 33.22
C VAL A 888 37.26 25.92 32.81
N VAL A 889 36.18 25.15 32.66
CA VAL A 889 36.22 23.73 32.26
C VAL A 889 35.75 23.49 30.83
N SER A 890 35.00 24.44 30.25
CA SER A 890 34.49 24.33 28.89
C SER A 890 34.26 25.72 28.30
N VAL A 891 34.54 25.86 27.01
CA VAL A 891 34.23 27.05 26.23
C VAL A 891 33.58 26.61 24.93
N GLU A 892 32.40 27.15 24.64
CA GLU A 892 31.63 26.79 23.45
C GLU A 892 31.41 28.01 22.56
N HIS A 893 31.48 27.77 21.25
CA HIS A 893 31.28 28.78 20.20
C HIS A 893 29.78 28.99 19.93
N ILE A 894 29.37 30.25 19.83
CA ILE A 894 28.01 30.65 19.45
C ILE A 894 28.11 31.56 18.22
N SER A 895 27.71 31.05 17.04
CA SER A 895 27.70 31.81 15.79
C SER A 895 26.51 32.79 15.69
N GLU A 896 26.71 33.98 15.12
CA GLU A 896 25.63 34.97 14.93
C GLU A 896 24.66 34.63 13.79
N ASP A 897 25.05 33.75 12.85
CA ASP A 897 24.25 33.33 11.67
C ASP A 897 22.97 32.51 11.99
N THR A 898 22.54 32.52 13.25
CA THR A 898 21.31 31.89 13.71
C THR A 898 20.05 32.74 13.48
N GLY A 899 20.02 33.64 12.48
CA GLY A 899 18.73 34.27 12.12
C GLY A 899 18.68 35.48 11.17
N ALA A 900 19.54 35.65 10.16
CA ALA A 900 19.40 36.82 9.31
C ALA A 900 19.94 36.71 7.86
N GLU A 901 19.46 35.75 7.05
CA GLU A 901 19.53 35.93 5.58
C GLU A 901 18.22 35.50 4.90
N GLY A 902 17.45 36.51 4.49
CA GLY A 902 16.14 36.34 3.86
C GLY A 902 15.48 37.68 3.51
N GLU A 903 16.22 38.62 2.93
CA GLU A 903 15.64 39.77 2.22
C GLU A 903 16.25 39.85 0.81
N ALA A 904 15.63 39.14 -0.14
CA ALA A 904 15.74 39.47 -1.56
C ALA A 904 14.83 40.67 -1.83
N GLY A 905 15.41 41.72 -2.41
CA GLY A 905 14.76 43.02 -2.60
C GLY A 905 13.60 42.99 -3.59
N GLU A 906 12.46 43.55 -3.18
CA GLU A 906 11.50 44.14 -4.08
C GLU A 906 11.69 45.66 -4.09
N GLY A 907 12.09 46.19 -5.25
CA GLY A 907 12.18 47.62 -5.50
C GLY A 907 10.80 48.26 -5.46
N GLY A 908 10.55 49.08 -4.44
CA GLY A 908 9.44 50.03 -4.42
C GLY A 908 9.72 51.16 -5.39
N VAL A 909 8.91 51.24 -6.44
CA VAL A 909 8.84 52.39 -7.35
C VAL A 909 8.14 53.54 -6.62
N ASP A 910 8.84 54.66 -6.46
CA ASP A 910 8.30 55.92 -5.96
C ASP A 910 7.15 56.42 -6.85
N ALA A 911 5.95 56.53 -6.28
CA ALA A 911 4.87 57.33 -6.84
C ALA A 911 4.79 58.65 -6.07
N ALA A 912 5.41 59.68 -6.64
CA ALA A 912 5.22 61.06 -6.25
C ALA A 912 3.77 61.49 -6.51
N GLY A 913 3.19 62.21 -5.54
CA GLY A 913 1.88 62.82 -5.68
C GLY A 913 1.88 63.92 -6.74
N ASP A 914 0.75 64.04 -7.43
CA ASP A 914 0.32 65.31 -7.99
C ASP A 914 -1.18 65.48 -7.71
N ASP A 915 -1.52 66.73 -7.40
CA ASP A 915 -2.75 67.15 -6.77
C ASP A 915 -3.64 67.83 -7.83
N THR A 916 -4.96 67.61 -7.72
CA THR A 916 -6.09 68.44 -8.22
C THR A 916 -6.49 68.43 -9.72
N PRO A 917 -7.72 68.90 -10.09
CA PRO A 917 -9.05 68.49 -9.60
C PRO A 917 -10.14 68.41 -10.72
N GLU A 918 -11.39 68.15 -10.32
CA GLU A 918 -12.68 68.42 -11.02
C GLU A 918 -13.04 67.65 -12.32
N ALA A 919 -13.99 66.71 -12.19
CA ALA A 919 -15.33 66.73 -12.80
C ALA A 919 -16.12 65.47 -12.42
#